data_AF-A0A1E3QSG2-F1
#
_entry.id   AF-A0A1E3QSG2-F1
#
_cell.length_a   1.000
_cell.length_b   1.000
_cell.length_c   1.000
_cell.angle_alpha   90.00
_cell.angle_beta   90.00
_cell.angle_gamma   90.00
#
_symmetry.space_group_name_H-M   'P 1'
#
loop_
_entity.id
_entity.type
_entity.pdbx_description
1 polymer ?
#
loop_
_entity_poly.entity_id
_entity_poly.type
_entity_poly.pdbx_seq_one_letter_code
_entity_poly.pdbx_strand_id
1 'polypeptide(L)'
;LLYRNVKAVKVGQIERFHLTYTPDDATRPLTSLWLKVKNTEMLALRAAYLAGPYTLYVDVRSSEYDQDQTTFITADQPIFEPELTAGRAFYAELSMRTLKPRYEWIVDVMSQVIFNPATSVNFEIQVGTSREVLSHGWESHKIGGLDTRLSVVNQDTLDLWNIPKPIKDKPVHLVVLTHGLHSNIGTDMFYLKEAVEKHTQSNVMVRGFHGNACKTERGIKYLGSRVAEFVMEVYLQEPSITQVSFIGHSLGGVVQTFAIAYLESNFPSFFKQVQPVNFITLASPMLGIASENPAFITMALTAGVVGKTGHDLGLKYVDGHKPLLLLLPTGPTHKILKRFERRTVYANASNDGIVPIRTSALLYLDYKGLAGVEMVAKKYASKEEERENHTHAIASGSDIGQIPISAESGIAATTKSFFSGTPLQNALSFFMPQAQKRPANSGFAKFQTVDKEADPTQKADSDEGISESLSKTSMIGSAAALILPPMPSVKFINDPQSREPVIFHDRVYQSSDLPPQEKRETSFIQSIDPFYSIAAMEEEIARAYHKEMAWRKVLVNLKPDAHNNIIVRRRFANAYGWPVIDHLIANHFGSGNTERASSLPRFSPDRFGPVKSTEFSFKDLSLFNDILSRDRIIEENEMEDDLGSLTDVASTVTSLRTAEDDERWINFLGNAESIFAVGPTGMISNVGEFVENFRTNLQNFATNN
;
A
#
# COMPACT_ATOMS: atom_id res chain seq x y z
N LEU A 1 14.65 37.91 5.98
CA LEU A 1 13.77 36.87 5.41
C LEU A 1 13.82 37.00 3.90
N LEU A 2 13.91 35.90 3.14
CA LEU A 2 14.03 35.92 1.68
C LEU A 2 12.72 35.51 0.99
N TYR A 3 11.98 34.59 1.58
CA TYR A 3 10.69 34.11 1.05
C TYR A 3 9.78 33.68 2.19
N ARG A 4 8.47 33.87 2.00
CA ARG A 4 7.42 33.37 2.89
C ARG A 4 6.17 33.03 2.10
N ASN A 5 5.58 31.89 2.35
CA ASN A 5 4.26 31.56 1.80
C ASN A 5 3.44 30.70 2.78
N VAL A 6 2.12 30.79 2.65
CA VAL A 6 1.16 30.00 3.43
C VAL A 6 0.30 29.24 2.43
N LYS A 7 0.18 27.93 2.65
CA LYS A 7 -0.52 26.99 1.78
C LYS A 7 -1.30 26.00 2.62
N ALA A 8 -2.17 25.24 1.98
CA ALA A 8 -2.92 24.16 2.61
C ALA A 8 -2.96 22.96 1.68
N VAL A 9 -2.89 21.75 2.24
CA VAL A 9 -3.02 20.49 1.50
C VAL A 9 -4.13 19.64 2.10
N LYS A 10 -4.94 19.03 1.22
CA LYS A 10 -5.99 18.05 1.56
C LYS A 10 -5.50 16.62 1.28
N VAL A 11 -6.37 15.63 1.46
CA VAL A 11 -6.09 14.22 1.12
C VAL A 11 -5.48 14.09 -0.28
N GLY A 12 -4.36 13.39 -0.37
CA GLY A 12 -3.65 13.15 -1.63
C GLY A 12 -3.09 14.39 -2.32
N GLN A 13 -2.98 15.53 -1.62
CA GLN A 13 -2.35 16.73 -2.16
C GLN A 13 -0.89 16.87 -1.72
N ILE A 14 -0.09 17.35 -2.66
CA ILE A 14 1.32 17.71 -2.57
C ILE A 14 1.53 19.12 -3.12
N GLU A 15 2.44 19.85 -2.48
CA GLU A 15 2.97 21.13 -2.93
C GLU A 15 4.50 20.99 -3.06
N ARG A 16 5.01 21.12 -4.29
CA ARG A 16 6.46 21.12 -4.58
C ARG A 16 6.96 22.55 -4.76
N PHE A 17 8.05 22.89 -4.10
CA PHE A 17 8.74 24.17 -4.25
C PHE A 17 10.13 23.95 -4.84
N HIS A 18 10.35 24.48 -6.03
CA HIS A 18 11.66 24.60 -6.65
C HIS A 18 12.27 25.94 -6.23
N LEU A 19 13.30 25.88 -5.39
CA LEU A 19 14.05 27.03 -4.91
C LEU A 19 15.28 27.20 -5.80
N THR A 20 15.47 28.37 -6.39
CA THR A 20 16.68 28.74 -7.15
C THR A 20 17.30 29.97 -6.54
N TYR A 21 18.54 29.88 -6.08
CA TYR A 21 19.28 31.00 -5.52
C TYR A 21 20.51 31.35 -6.37
N THR A 22 20.66 32.63 -6.70
CA THR A 22 21.82 33.16 -7.45
C THR A 22 22.51 34.23 -6.61
N PRO A 23 23.72 33.97 -6.07
CA PRO A 23 24.44 34.96 -5.28
C PRO A 23 25.00 36.10 -6.13
N ASP A 24 25.16 37.29 -5.52
CA ASP A 24 25.72 38.47 -6.20
C ASP A 24 27.21 38.29 -6.56
N ASP A 25 27.95 37.55 -5.72
CA ASP A 25 29.37 37.23 -5.92
C ASP A 25 29.61 35.75 -5.60
N ALA A 26 29.68 34.92 -6.64
CA ALA A 26 29.90 33.48 -6.53
C ALA A 26 31.33 33.09 -6.12
N THR A 27 32.24 34.07 -5.96
CA THR A 27 33.65 33.83 -5.61
C THR A 27 33.93 33.92 -4.11
N ARG A 28 32.96 34.39 -3.31
CA ARG A 28 33.10 34.52 -1.86
C ARG A 28 32.45 33.35 -1.11
N PRO A 29 32.98 32.95 0.06
CA PRO A 29 32.30 32.00 0.93
C PRO A 29 30.94 32.57 1.35
N LEU A 30 29.86 31.87 1.02
CA LEU A 30 28.50 32.27 1.38
C LEU A 30 28.05 31.51 2.63
N THR A 31 27.28 32.17 3.48
CA THR A 31 26.55 31.53 4.57
C THR A 31 25.36 30.77 4.02
N SER A 32 25.22 29.48 4.35
CA SER A 32 24.07 28.65 3.95
C SER A 32 22.74 29.34 4.25
N LEU A 33 21.76 29.16 3.36
CA LEU A 33 20.38 29.58 3.63
C LEU A 33 19.72 28.56 4.56
N TRP A 34 18.57 28.96 5.12
CA TRP A 34 17.77 28.09 5.97
C TRP A 34 16.34 28.03 5.44
N LEU A 35 15.78 26.83 5.44
CA LEU A 35 14.38 26.57 5.20
C LEU A 35 13.68 26.28 6.53
N LYS A 36 12.44 26.76 6.66
CA LYS A 36 11.51 26.34 7.71
C LYS A 36 10.16 26.00 7.08
N VAL A 37 9.62 24.84 7.42
CA VAL A 37 8.24 24.45 7.12
C VAL A 37 7.52 24.25 8.44
N LYS A 38 6.45 25.01 8.69
CA LYS A 38 5.67 24.95 9.92
C LYS A 38 4.26 24.46 9.62
N ASN A 39 3.84 23.38 10.27
CA ASN A 39 2.45 23.01 10.33
C ASN A 39 1.72 24.02 11.22
N THR A 40 0.81 24.81 10.66
CA THR A 40 0.14 25.93 11.35
C THR A 40 -1.13 25.51 12.06
N GLU A 41 -1.50 24.23 12.00
CA GLU A 41 -2.65 23.69 12.72
C GLU A 41 -2.51 23.86 14.24
N MET A 42 -3.67 23.94 14.91
CA MET A 42 -3.73 24.06 16.36
C MET A 42 -3.14 22.82 17.03
N LEU A 43 -2.36 23.03 18.10
CA LEU A 43 -1.73 21.94 18.86
C LEU A 43 -2.73 20.88 19.34
N ALA A 44 -3.96 21.29 19.67
CA ALA A 44 -5.03 20.40 20.10
C ALA A 44 -5.41 19.33 19.05
N LEU A 45 -5.22 19.63 17.76
CA LEU A 45 -5.56 18.70 16.66
C LEU A 45 -4.62 17.48 16.58
N ARG A 46 -3.53 17.45 17.35
CA ARG A 46 -2.70 16.23 17.49
C ARG A 46 -3.47 15.05 18.08
N ALA A 47 -4.48 15.32 18.91
CA ALA A 47 -5.32 14.27 19.50
C ALA A 47 -6.44 13.80 18.55
N ALA A 48 -6.70 14.53 17.46
CA ALA A 48 -7.83 14.30 16.56
C ALA A 48 -7.47 13.37 15.37
N TYR A 49 -6.73 12.28 15.61
CA TYR A 49 -6.21 11.40 14.57
C TYR A 49 -7.30 10.85 13.61
N LEU A 50 -8.47 10.49 14.16
CA LEU A 50 -9.60 9.95 13.39
C LEU A 50 -10.31 11.01 12.52
N ALA A 51 -10.23 12.30 12.85
CA ALA A 51 -10.72 13.39 12.01
C ALA A 51 -9.81 13.66 10.78
N GLY A 52 -8.72 12.89 10.68
CA GLY A 52 -7.63 13.04 9.74
C GLY A 52 -6.36 13.34 10.53
N PRO A 53 -5.25 12.61 10.31
CA PRO A 53 -3.98 13.03 10.87
C PRO A 53 -3.64 14.40 10.28
N TYR A 54 -3.65 15.43 11.12
CA TYR A 54 -3.20 16.79 10.77
C TYR A 54 -1.67 16.84 10.71
N THR A 55 -1.07 15.91 9.97
CA THR A 55 0.37 15.72 9.83
C THR A 55 0.78 15.91 8.37
N LEU A 56 2.04 16.31 8.19
CA LEU A 56 2.64 16.51 6.87
C LEU A 56 3.91 15.67 6.77
N TYR A 57 4.15 15.14 5.58
CA TYR A 57 5.47 14.68 5.19
C TYR A 57 6.20 15.83 4.50
N VAL A 58 7.46 16.08 4.88
CA VAL A 58 8.28 17.13 4.27
C VAL A 58 9.63 16.56 3.90
N ASP A 59 10.10 16.79 2.68
CA ASP A 59 11.48 16.52 2.29
C ASP A 59 12.13 17.67 1.54
N VAL A 60 13.45 17.74 1.65
CA VAL A 60 14.31 18.75 1.04
C VAL A 60 15.51 18.04 0.44
N ARG A 61 15.77 18.31 -0.83
CA ARG A 61 16.90 17.73 -1.56
C ARG A 61 17.46 18.73 -2.57
N SER A 62 18.75 18.57 -2.89
CA SER A 62 19.34 19.24 -4.05
C SER A 62 18.65 18.78 -5.34
N SER A 63 18.53 19.66 -6.35
CA SER A 63 18.06 19.22 -7.68
C SER A 63 19.02 18.23 -8.35
N GLU A 64 20.28 18.21 -7.91
CA GLU A 64 21.32 17.28 -8.38
C GLU A 64 21.29 15.94 -7.63
N TYR A 65 20.49 15.79 -6.57
CA TYR A 65 20.42 14.54 -5.81
C TYR A 65 19.85 13.42 -6.70
N ASP A 66 20.62 12.36 -6.85
CA ASP A 66 20.22 11.14 -7.54
C ASP A 66 20.42 9.94 -6.63
N GLN A 67 19.32 9.24 -6.33
CA GLN A 67 19.34 8.08 -5.45
C GLN A 67 20.14 6.91 -6.04
N ASP A 68 20.44 6.91 -7.34
CA ASP A 68 21.20 5.86 -8.00
C ASP A 68 22.70 6.15 -8.02
N GLN A 69 23.11 7.28 -7.42
CA GLN A 69 24.49 7.72 -7.34
C GLN A 69 24.91 7.94 -5.88
N THR A 70 26.17 7.61 -5.57
CA THR A 70 26.70 7.80 -4.23
C THR A 70 26.86 9.28 -3.92
N THR A 71 26.23 9.74 -2.84
CA THR A 71 26.33 11.13 -2.37
C THR A 71 27.35 11.24 -1.22
N PHE A 72 28.57 11.67 -1.54
CA PHE A 72 29.67 11.79 -0.57
C PHE A 72 29.60 13.06 0.28
N ILE A 73 29.06 14.14 -0.27
CA ILE A 73 29.02 15.44 0.38
C ILE A 73 27.83 15.48 1.33
N THR A 74 28.08 15.54 2.64
CA THR A 74 27.02 15.60 3.67
C THR A 74 26.03 16.73 3.44
N ALA A 75 26.50 17.85 2.90
CA ALA A 75 25.68 19.01 2.56
C ALA A 75 24.67 18.78 1.42
N ASP A 76 24.92 17.81 0.55
CA ASP A 76 24.06 17.47 -0.59
C ASP A 76 23.10 16.30 -0.25
N GLN A 77 23.24 15.71 0.94
CA GLN A 77 22.37 14.65 1.42
C GLN A 77 20.96 15.19 1.68
N PRO A 78 19.91 14.44 1.30
CA PRO A 78 18.54 14.87 1.50
C PRO A 78 18.16 14.81 2.98
N ILE A 79 17.29 15.73 3.38
CA ILE A 79 16.77 15.83 4.76
C ILE A 79 15.26 15.78 4.67
N PHE A 80 14.62 15.03 5.56
CA PHE A 80 13.18 14.89 5.56
C PHE A 80 12.62 14.70 6.96
N GLU A 81 11.37 15.08 7.14
CA GLU A 81 10.56 14.89 8.34
C GLU A 81 9.33 14.05 7.93
N PRO A 82 9.26 12.79 8.39
CA PRO A 82 8.13 11.93 8.03
C PRO A 82 6.82 12.39 8.65
N GLU A 83 6.82 12.92 9.88
CA GLU A 83 5.60 13.19 10.65
C GLU A 83 5.60 14.60 11.27
N LEU A 84 5.49 15.63 10.43
CA LEU A 84 5.39 17.02 10.88
C LEU A 84 3.99 17.30 11.46
N THR A 85 3.83 17.03 12.76
CA THR A 85 2.56 17.18 13.49
C THR A 85 2.14 18.64 13.72
N ALA A 86 0.84 18.85 13.97
CA ALA A 86 0.24 20.16 14.21
C ALA A 86 1.05 21.05 15.15
N GLY A 87 1.29 22.30 14.74
CA GLY A 87 2.06 23.30 15.49
C GLY A 87 3.58 23.11 15.49
N ARG A 88 4.14 22.02 14.94
CA ARG A 88 5.61 21.83 14.84
C ARG A 88 6.18 22.54 13.61
N ALA A 89 7.47 22.82 13.68
CA ALA A 89 8.26 23.33 12.57
C ALA A 89 9.46 22.41 12.29
N PHE A 90 9.66 22.13 11.01
CA PHE A 90 10.83 21.47 10.44
C PHE A 90 11.80 22.54 9.93
N TYR A 91 13.10 22.32 10.11
CA TYR A 91 14.17 23.21 9.65
C TYR A 91 15.20 22.42 8.85
N ALA A 92 15.66 22.98 7.72
CA ALA A 92 16.72 22.40 6.92
C ALA A 92 17.76 23.46 6.53
N GLU A 93 19.04 23.12 6.59
CA GLU A 93 20.13 23.94 6.03
C GLU A 93 20.16 23.75 4.51
N LEU A 94 20.06 24.83 3.76
CA LEU A 94 20.26 24.86 2.33
C LEU A 94 21.73 25.21 2.07
N SER A 95 22.56 24.17 2.04
CA SER A 95 24.02 24.33 2.02
C SER A 95 24.51 25.02 0.76
N MET A 96 25.34 26.04 0.94
CA MET A 96 26.06 26.72 -0.15
C MET A 96 27.58 26.61 0.01
N ARG A 97 28.04 25.59 0.76
CA ARG A 97 29.47 25.39 1.07
C ARG A 97 30.32 25.12 -0.16
N THR A 98 29.75 24.43 -1.15
CA THR A 98 30.36 24.27 -2.47
C THR A 98 30.03 25.50 -3.30
N LEU A 99 31.04 26.26 -3.73
CA LEU A 99 30.84 27.47 -4.53
C LEU A 99 30.25 27.12 -5.89
N LYS A 100 29.03 27.61 -6.16
CA LYS A 100 28.32 27.43 -7.42
C LYS A 100 27.74 28.78 -7.85
N PRO A 101 27.66 29.05 -9.17
CA PRO A 101 27.00 30.26 -9.68
C PRO A 101 25.49 30.26 -9.41
N ARG A 102 24.90 29.08 -9.20
CA ARG A 102 23.47 28.88 -8.99
C ARG A 102 23.26 27.66 -8.10
N TYR A 103 22.32 27.78 -7.17
CA TYR A 103 21.93 26.70 -6.26
C TYR A 103 20.46 26.39 -6.44
N GLU A 104 20.13 25.10 -6.39
CA GLU A 104 18.78 24.62 -6.64
C GLU A 104 18.38 23.53 -5.65
N TRP A 105 17.20 23.69 -5.06
CA TRP A 105 16.62 22.73 -4.13
C TRP A 105 15.17 22.45 -4.47
N ILE A 106 14.74 21.24 -4.17
CA ILE A 106 13.36 20.79 -4.27
C ILE A 106 12.86 20.54 -2.85
N VAL A 107 11.73 21.16 -2.51
CA VAL A 107 11.03 20.94 -1.24
C VAL A 107 9.66 20.36 -1.56
N ASP A 108 9.38 19.15 -1.09
CA ASP A 108 8.06 18.55 -1.19
C ASP A 108 7.35 18.62 0.16
N VAL A 109 6.12 19.13 0.18
CA VAL A 109 5.23 19.11 1.33
C VAL A 109 3.98 18.33 0.95
N MET A 110 3.78 17.17 1.59
CA MET A 110 2.71 16.23 1.26
C MET A 110 1.76 16.03 2.43
N SER A 111 0.47 15.95 2.12
CA SER A 111 -0.55 15.60 3.10
C SER A 111 -0.46 14.13 3.51
N GLN A 112 -0.65 13.89 4.81
CA GLN A 112 -0.82 12.55 5.39
C GLN A 112 -2.28 12.23 5.69
N VAL A 113 -3.22 13.13 5.35
CA VAL A 113 -4.66 12.91 5.55
C VAL A 113 -5.12 11.71 4.72
N ILE A 114 -5.91 10.82 5.34
CA ILE A 114 -6.35 9.56 4.72
C ILE A 114 -7.87 9.40 4.69
N PHE A 115 -8.58 9.81 5.74
CA PHE A 115 -9.98 9.41 5.95
C PHE A 115 -11.02 10.49 5.65
N ASN A 116 -10.61 11.76 5.56
CA ASN A 116 -11.54 12.86 5.42
C ASN A 116 -11.13 13.78 4.26
N PRO A 117 -11.92 13.85 3.17
CA PRO A 117 -11.62 14.71 2.03
C PRO A 117 -11.84 16.20 2.31
N ALA A 118 -12.63 16.55 3.33
CA ALA A 118 -12.87 17.93 3.73
C ALA A 118 -11.70 18.51 4.55
N THR A 119 -10.95 17.65 5.27
CA THR A 119 -9.82 18.07 6.10
C THR A 119 -8.69 18.66 5.26
N SER A 120 -8.27 19.87 5.63
CA SER A 120 -7.09 20.56 5.10
C SER A 120 -6.07 20.78 6.21
N VAL A 121 -4.80 20.57 5.90
CA VAL A 121 -3.68 20.87 6.79
C VAL A 121 -2.95 22.10 6.27
N ASN A 122 -3.02 23.19 7.03
CA ASN A 122 -2.37 24.46 6.73
C ASN A 122 -0.89 24.40 7.12
N PHE A 123 -0.04 24.99 6.29
CA PHE A 123 1.37 25.13 6.58
C PHE A 123 1.95 26.45 6.07
N GLU A 124 3.05 26.84 6.69
CA GLU A 124 3.85 28.01 6.32
C GLU A 124 5.25 27.55 5.91
N ILE A 125 5.73 28.00 4.75
CA ILE A 125 7.10 27.79 4.27
C ILE A 125 7.86 29.11 4.27
N GLN A 126 9.09 29.11 4.79
CA GLN A 126 9.93 30.29 4.93
C GLN A 126 11.37 29.97 4.52
N VAL A 127 12.02 30.88 3.78
CA VAL A 127 13.45 30.80 3.47
C VAL A 127 14.15 32.05 4.01
N GLY A 128 15.25 31.87 4.72
CA GLY A 128 15.98 32.92 5.41
C GLY A 128 17.49 32.77 5.28
N THR A 129 18.22 33.83 5.62
CA THR A 129 19.68 33.86 5.63
C THR A 129 20.29 33.18 6.84
N SER A 130 19.52 32.97 7.91
CA SER A 130 19.94 32.24 9.11
C SER A 130 18.73 31.61 9.80
N ARG A 131 18.99 30.67 10.71
CA ARG A 131 17.94 30.00 11.50
C ARG A 131 17.24 30.97 12.44
N GLU A 132 17.97 31.94 12.99
CA GLU A 132 17.45 32.97 13.91
C GLU A 132 16.45 33.87 13.18
N VAL A 133 16.73 34.24 11.93
CA VAL A 133 15.78 35.02 11.11
C VAL A 133 14.45 34.29 10.93
N LEU A 134 14.44 32.96 10.93
CA LEU A 134 13.23 32.13 10.81
C LEU A 134 12.53 31.85 12.14
N SER A 135 13.23 31.96 13.27
CA SER A 135 12.67 31.72 14.61
C SER A 135 11.94 32.95 15.16
N HIS A 136 12.38 34.15 14.80
CA HIS A 136 11.69 35.39 15.18
C HIS A 136 10.35 35.47 14.45
N GLY A 137 9.26 35.73 15.19
CA GLY A 137 7.94 35.97 14.62
C GLY A 137 7.99 37.22 13.74
N TRP A 138 8.10 37.05 12.43
CA TRP A 138 8.03 38.18 11.51
C TRP A 138 6.59 38.69 11.45
N GLU A 139 6.36 39.91 11.95
CA GLU A 139 5.07 40.61 11.91
C GLU A 139 4.65 41.06 10.49
N SER A 140 5.54 40.87 9.49
CA SER A 140 5.27 41.26 8.12
C SER A 140 4.22 40.33 7.48
N HIS A 141 3.10 40.91 7.08
CA HIS A 141 2.05 40.24 6.33
C HIS A 141 2.45 39.94 4.87
N LYS A 142 3.67 40.30 4.45
CA LYS A 142 4.15 40.09 3.08
C LYS A 142 4.32 38.60 2.79
N ILE A 143 3.69 38.15 1.70
CA ILE A 143 3.77 36.80 1.15
C ILE A 143 4.48 36.89 -0.20
N GLY A 144 5.29 35.89 -0.53
CA GLY A 144 6.05 35.80 -1.77
C GLY A 144 7.55 36.03 -1.59
N GLY A 145 8.23 36.29 -2.71
CA GLY A 145 9.65 36.62 -2.76
C GLY A 145 9.92 38.02 -2.20
N LEU A 146 10.83 38.10 -1.24
CA LEU A 146 11.28 39.34 -0.61
C LEU A 146 12.68 39.76 -1.10
N ASP A 147 13.37 38.86 -1.81
CA ASP A 147 14.72 39.06 -2.34
C ASP A 147 14.77 38.53 -3.78
N THR A 148 15.30 39.33 -4.71
CA THR A 148 15.37 39.00 -6.14
C THR A 148 16.36 37.88 -6.46
N ARG A 149 17.28 37.57 -5.54
CA ARG A 149 18.27 36.50 -5.70
C ARG A 149 17.67 35.11 -5.50
N LEU A 150 16.52 35.03 -4.83
CA LEU A 150 15.79 33.78 -4.60
C LEU A 150 14.53 33.75 -5.46
N SER A 151 14.54 32.87 -6.46
CA SER A 151 13.34 32.52 -7.21
C SER A 151 12.71 31.26 -6.61
N VAL A 152 11.38 31.27 -6.45
CA VAL A 152 10.63 30.12 -5.95
C VAL A 152 9.51 29.82 -6.93
N VAL A 153 9.54 28.64 -7.53
CA VAL A 153 8.47 28.10 -8.37
C VAL A 153 7.72 27.04 -7.57
N ASN A 154 6.42 27.21 -7.42
CA ASN A 154 5.56 26.27 -6.73
C ASN A 154 4.70 25.51 -7.75
N GLN A 155 4.63 24.19 -7.59
CA GLN A 155 3.82 23.29 -8.41
C GLN A 155 2.89 22.52 -7.49
N ASP A 156 1.60 22.53 -7.81
CA ASP A 156 0.61 21.77 -7.06
C ASP A 156 0.51 20.32 -7.57
N THR A 157 -0.42 19.56 -6.98
CA THR A 157 -0.64 18.16 -7.35
C THR A 157 -1.07 18.00 -8.81
N LEU A 158 -1.93 18.87 -9.32
CA LEU A 158 -2.41 18.77 -10.70
C LEU A 158 -1.29 19.11 -11.68
N ASP A 159 -0.45 20.10 -11.38
CA ASP A 159 0.74 20.42 -12.17
C ASP A 159 1.67 19.20 -12.26
N LEU A 160 2.00 18.62 -11.11
CA LEU A 160 2.93 17.50 -10.99
C LEU A 160 2.42 16.25 -11.69
N TRP A 161 1.10 15.99 -11.68
CA TRP A 161 0.51 14.83 -12.36
C TRP A 161 0.29 15.02 -13.86
N ASN A 162 0.44 16.25 -14.37
CA ASN A 162 0.30 16.56 -15.80
C ASN A 162 1.63 16.82 -16.52
N ILE A 163 2.76 16.80 -15.80
CA ILE A 163 4.12 16.99 -16.31
C ILE A 163 4.92 15.67 -16.14
N PRO A 164 5.77 15.28 -17.10
CA PRO A 164 5.96 15.89 -18.41
C PRO A 164 4.75 15.67 -19.32
N LYS A 165 4.54 16.61 -20.25
CA LYS A 165 3.53 16.42 -21.30
C LYS A 165 4.05 15.43 -22.33
N PRO A 166 3.19 14.55 -22.87
CA PRO A 166 3.59 13.69 -23.97
C PRO A 166 4.10 14.50 -25.16
N ILE A 167 5.06 13.93 -25.88
CA ILE A 167 5.55 14.47 -27.14
C ILE A 167 4.42 14.36 -28.16
N LYS A 168 4.05 15.50 -28.74
CA LYS A 168 3.02 15.56 -29.80
C LYS A 168 3.41 14.70 -30.99
N ASP A 169 2.40 14.16 -31.68
CA ASP A 169 2.54 13.39 -32.93
C ASP A 169 3.35 12.09 -32.81
N LYS A 170 3.66 11.63 -31.59
CA LYS A 170 4.29 10.34 -31.33
C LYS A 170 3.33 9.39 -30.60
N PRO A 171 3.36 8.08 -30.89
CA PRO A 171 2.57 7.10 -30.15
C PRO A 171 2.82 7.22 -28.65
N VAL A 172 1.75 7.31 -27.86
CA VAL A 172 1.79 7.43 -26.39
C VAL A 172 1.53 6.06 -25.76
N HIS A 173 2.33 5.74 -24.74
CA HIS A 173 2.11 4.61 -23.84
C HIS A 173 1.51 5.11 -22.53
N LEU A 174 0.21 4.87 -22.34
CA LEU A 174 -0.51 5.20 -21.11
C LEU A 174 -0.18 4.20 -20.00
N VAL A 175 0.23 4.67 -18.83
CA VAL A 175 0.40 3.86 -17.61
C VAL A 175 -0.61 4.33 -16.58
N VAL A 176 -1.53 3.44 -16.20
CA VAL A 176 -2.60 3.71 -15.25
C VAL A 176 -2.20 3.19 -13.87
N LEU A 177 -2.09 4.08 -12.90
CA LEU A 177 -1.82 3.76 -11.50
C LEU A 177 -3.12 3.69 -10.70
N THR A 178 -3.23 2.73 -9.79
CA THR A 178 -4.39 2.59 -8.87
C THR A 178 -3.91 2.22 -7.46
N HIS A 179 -4.36 3.01 -6.47
CA HIS A 179 -3.96 2.87 -5.07
C HIS A 179 -4.77 1.80 -4.30
N GLY A 180 -4.30 1.47 -3.10
CA GLY A 180 -4.93 0.55 -2.16
C GLY A 180 -6.05 1.16 -1.30
N LEU A 181 -6.59 0.35 -0.38
CA LEU A 181 -7.54 0.76 0.65
C LEU A 181 -6.94 1.86 1.53
N HIS A 182 -7.69 2.91 1.87
CA HIS A 182 -7.23 4.01 2.72
C HIS A 182 -5.93 4.67 2.22
N SER A 183 -5.79 4.79 0.91
CA SER A 183 -4.67 5.43 0.22
C SER A 183 -5.19 6.45 -0.80
N ASN A 184 -4.31 7.05 -1.57
CA ASN A 184 -4.66 8.03 -2.60
C ASN A 184 -3.67 7.95 -3.78
N ILE A 185 -4.07 8.46 -4.94
CA ILE A 185 -3.15 8.57 -6.08
C ILE A 185 -2.09 9.64 -5.83
N GLY A 186 -2.52 10.83 -5.44
CA GLY A 186 -1.73 12.05 -5.60
C GLY A 186 -0.41 12.11 -4.83
N THR A 187 -0.35 11.51 -3.63
CA THR A 187 0.86 11.43 -2.79
C THR A 187 1.40 10.01 -2.66
N ASP A 188 0.56 9.00 -2.45
CA ASP A 188 1.03 7.65 -2.11
C ASP A 188 1.60 6.88 -3.32
N MET A 189 1.12 7.17 -4.54
CA MET A 189 1.61 6.55 -5.78
C MET A 189 2.58 7.47 -6.54
N PHE A 190 2.92 8.63 -5.98
CA PHE A 190 3.63 9.69 -6.69
C PHE A 190 5.08 9.34 -7.00
N TYR A 191 5.78 8.69 -6.07
CA TYR A 191 7.15 8.26 -6.31
C TYR A 191 7.23 7.28 -7.50
N LEU A 192 6.33 6.29 -7.55
CA LEU A 192 6.26 5.35 -8.67
C LEU A 192 5.99 6.06 -9.99
N LYS A 193 5.10 7.06 -9.99
CA LYS A 193 4.84 7.91 -11.16
C LYS A 193 6.12 8.58 -11.66
N GLU A 194 6.86 9.26 -10.78
CA GLU A 194 8.13 9.92 -11.14
C GLU A 194 9.18 8.91 -11.61
N ALA A 195 9.25 7.73 -10.98
CA ALA A 195 10.23 6.69 -11.34
C ALA A 195 9.98 6.12 -12.74
N VAL A 196 8.72 5.91 -13.13
CA VAL A 196 8.35 5.46 -14.48
C VAL A 196 8.73 6.50 -15.52
N GLU A 197 8.42 7.78 -15.27
CA GLU A 197 8.68 8.86 -16.23
C GLU A 197 10.17 9.20 -16.36
N LYS A 198 10.94 9.14 -15.27
CA LYS A 198 12.38 9.47 -15.28
C LYS A 198 13.19 8.48 -16.12
N HIS A 199 12.84 7.19 -16.10
CA HIS A 199 13.68 6.12 -16.61
C HIS A 199 13.24 5.54 -17.96
N THR A 200 12.13 6.02 -18.50
CA THR A 200 11.62 5.57 -19.79
C THR A 200 12.08 6.52 -20.91
N GLN A 201 12.62 5.96 -22.00
CA GLN A 201 12.92 6.72 -23.23
C GLN A 201 11.70 6.85 -24.15
N SER A 202 10.64 6.07 -23.90
CA SER A 202 9.39 6.12 -24.67
C SER A 202 8.52 7.30 -24.26
N ASN A 203 7.62 7.69 -25.16
CA ASN A 203 6.61 8.72 -24.92
C ASN A 203 5.53 8.20 -23.96
N VAL A 204 5.86 8.11 -22.67
CA VAL A 204 5.01 7.55 -21.63
C VAL A 204 4.18 8.66 -20.98
N MET A 205 2.90 8.37 -20.75
CA MET A 205 2.01 9.20 -19.95
C MET A 205 1.55 8.39 -18.73
N VAL A 206 1.92 8.83 -17.53
CA VAL A 206 1.46 8.18 -16.29
C VAL A 206 0.26 8.94 -15.73
N ARG A 207 -0.84 8.23 -15.45
CA ARG A 207 -2.09 8.82 -14.91
C ARG A 207 -2.71 7.94 -13.85
N GLY A 208 -3.53 8.51 -12.98
CA GLY A 208 -4.29 7.79 -11.96
C GLY A 208 -5.56 8.54 -11.58
N PHE A 209 -6.61 7.79 -11.28
CA PHE A 209 -7.90 8.38 -10.91
C PHE A 209 -7.93 8.77 -9.43
N HIS A 210 -8.04 10.08 -9.15
CA HIS A 210 -7.99 10.62 -7.79
C HIS A 210 -9.32 10.46 -7.02
N GLY A 211 -10.44 10.31 -7.73
CA GLY A 211 -11.78 10.34 -7.14
C GLY A 211 -12.17 9.14 -6.27
N ASN A 212 -11.29 8.15 -6.14
CA ASN A 212 -11.48 6.98 -5.26
C ASN A 212 -10.88 7.18 -3.86
N ALA A 213 -10.13 8.26 -3.61
CA ALA A 213 -9.64 8.59 -2.27
C ALA A 213 -10.83 8.77 -1.30
N CYS A 214 -10.70 8.22 -0.09
CA CYS A 214 -11.76 8.21 0.94
C CYS A 214 -13.07 7.48 0.54
N LYS A 215 -13.09 6.70 -0.55
CA LYS A 215 -14.27 5.93 -1.00
C LYS A 215 -13.99 4.44 -1.16
N THR A 216 -12.84 4.00 -0.66
CA THR A 216 -12.29 2.67 -0.93
C THR A 216 -13.07 1.52 -0.28
N GLU A 217 -14.00 1.83 0.62
CA GLU A 217 -14.94 0.93 1.28
C GLU A 217 -16.18 0.59 0.43
N ARG A 218 -16.42 1.33 -0.67
CA ARG A 218 -17.60 1.18 -1.53
C ARG A 218 -17.56 0.00 -2.51
N GLY A 219 -16.56 -0.86 -2.43
CA GLY A 219 -16.49 -2.11 -3.19
C GLY A 219 -15.71 -2.01 -4.50
N ILE A 220 -15.27 -3.15 -4.99
CA ILE A 220 -14.41 -3.28 -6.18
C ILE A 220 -15.16 -2.81 -7.44
N LYS A 221 -16.46 -3.11 -7.55
CA LYS A 221 -17.34 -2.68 -8.66
C LYS A 221 -17.41 -1.15 -8.77
N TYR A 222 -17.68 -0.47 -7.65
CA TYR A 222 -17.76 0.98 -7.58
C TYR A 222 -16.43 1.62 -7.98
N LEU A 223 -15.33 1.15 -7.39
CA LEU A 223 -14.00 1.71 -7.63
C LEU A 223 -13.50 1.45 -9.06
N GLY A 224 -13.71 0.23 -9.57
CA GLY A 224 -13.19 -0.22 -10.86
C GLY A 224 -13.91 0.41 -12.05
N SER A 225 -15.23 0.60 -11.94
CA SER A 225 -16.00 1.30 -12.97
C SER A 225 -15.55 2.75 -13.14
N ARG A 226 -15.33 3.49 -12.05
CA ARG A 226 -14.82 4.86 -12.10
C ARG A 226 -13.42 4.96 -12.69
N VAL A 227 -12.54 4.00 -12.37
CA VAL A 227 -11.22 3.90 -13.00
C VAL A 227 -11.34 3.64 -14.51
N ALA A 228 -12.27 2.79 -14.94
CA ALA A 228 -12.48 2.50 -16.36
C ALA A 228 -13.01 3.73 -17.13
N GLU A 229 -14.00 4.45 -16.58
CA GLU A 229 -14.51 5.69 -17.17
C GLU A 229 -13.38 6.74 -17.27
N PHE A 230 -12.57 6.90 -16.22
CA PHE A 230 -11.41 7.79 -16.25
C PHE A 230 -10.40 7.41 -17.35
N VAL A 231 -10.11 6.12 -17.53
CA VAL A 231 -9.22 5.66 -18.61
C VAL A 231 -9.79 6.04 -19.98
N MET A 232 -11.10 5.92 -20.16
CA MET A 232 -11.76 6.36 -21.40
C MET A 232 -11.72 7.88 -21.58
N GLU A 233 -11.91 8.67 -20.52
CA GLU A 233 -11.77 10.13 -20.58
C GLU A 233 -10.36 10.54 -21.03
N VAL A 234 -9.32 9.93 -20.45
CA VAL A 234 -7.92 10.17 -20.85
C VAL A 234 -7.69 9.75 -22.30
N TYR A 235 -8.20 8.59 -22.71
CA TYR A 235 -8.08 8.10 -24.08
C TYR A 235 -8.73 9.03 -25.11
N LEU A 236 -9.90 9.57 -24.78
CA LEU A 236 -10.61 10.52 -25.66
C LEU A 236 -9.91 11.87 -25.74
N GLN A 237 -9.21 12.29 -24.69
CA GLN A 237 -8.43 13.53 -24.65
C GLN A 237 -7.08 13.41 -25.36
N GLU A 238 -6.48 12.23 -25.38
CA GLU A 238 -5.20 11.96 -26.05
C GLU A 238 -5.32 10.81 -27.08
N PRO A 239 -5.76 11.11 -28.32
CA PRO A 239 -5.91 10.12 -29.38
C PRO A 239 -4.59 9.44 -29.81
N SER A 240 -3.44 9.99 -29.43
CA SER A 240 -2.13 9.41 -29.73
C SER A 240 -1.81 8.16 -28.88
N ILE A 241 -2.66 7.81 -27.91
CA ILE A 241 -2.50 6.61 -27.09
C ILE A 241 -2.65 5.35 -27.94
N THR A 242 -1.59 4.56 -27.99
CA THR A 242 -1.53 3.29 -28.74
C THR A 242 -1.28 2.10 -27.84
N GLN A 243 -0.75 2.32 -26.63
CA GLN A 243 -0.39 1.28 -25.68
C GLN A 243 -0.91 1.64 -24.29
N VAL A 244 -1.30 0.62 -23.51
CA VAL A 244 -1.73 0.79 -22.13
C VAL A 244 -1.03 -0.20 -21.19
N SER A 245 -0.70 0.25 -19.99
CA SER A 245 -0.27 -0.59 -18.87
C SER A 245 -1.00 -0.22 -17.60
N PHE A 246 -1.21 -1.22 -16.75
CA PHE A 246 -1.93 -1.10 -15.50
C PHE A 246 -1.00 -1.51 -14.37
N ILE A 247 -0.87 -0.65 -13.36
CA ILE A 247 -0.13 -0.94 -12.13
C ILE A 247 -1.04 -0.67 -10.93
N GLY A 248 -1.37 -1.73 -10.19
CA GLY A 248 -2.26 -1.67 -9.03
C GLY A 248 -1.53 -2.04 -7.75
N HIS A 249 -1.66 -1.22 -6.71
CA HIS A 249 -1.17 -1.54 -5.37
C HIS A 249 -2.30 -2.02 -4.48
N SER A 250 -2.09 -3.13 -3.75
CA SER A 250 -3.05 -3.64 -2.78
C SER A 250 -4.44 -3.83 -3.44
N LEU A 251 -5.51 -3.26 -2.86
CA LEU A 251 -6.86 -3.22 -3.46
C LEU A 251 -6.87 -2.77 -4.93
N GLY A 252 -5.95 -1.87 -5.33
CA GLY A 252 -5.85 -1.36 -6.68
C GLY A 252 -5.65 -2.43 -7.75
N GLY A 253 -5.01 -3.56 -7.43
CA GLY A 253 -4.84 -4.67 -8.38
C GLY A 253 -6.17 -5.32 -8.77
N VAL A 254 -7.02 -5.64 -7.80
CA VAL A 254 -8.35 -6.23 -8.07
C VAL A 254 -9.33 -5.20 -8.64
N VAL A 255 -9.19 -3.92 -8.27
CA VAL A 255 -9.94 -2.80 -8.88
C VAL A 255 -9.61 -2.67 -10.37
N GLN A 256 -8.33 -2.78 -10.75
CA GLN A 256 -7.94 -2.76 -12.16
C GLN A 256 -8.42 -3.98 -12.93
N THR A 257 -8.46 -5.16 -12.30
CA THR A 257 -9.06 -6.35 -12.91
C THR A 257 -10.53 -6.11 -13.28
N PHE A 258 -11.31 -5.49 -12.38
CA PHE A 258 -12.70 -5.10 -12.70
C PHE A 258 -12.74 -4.02 -13.79
N ALA A 259 -11.89 -2.99 -13.73
CA ALA A 259 -11.84 -1.93 -14.73
C ALA A 259 -11.56 -2.49 -16.14
N ILE A 260 -10.66 -3.46 -16.28
CA ILE A 260 -10.36 -4.14 -17.55
C ILE A 260 -11.59 -4.89 -18.07
N ALA A 261 -12.30 -5.60 -17.19
CA ALA A 261 -13.55 -6.28 -17.53
C ALA A 261 -14.59 -5.30 -18.08
N TYR A 262 -14.75 -4.17 -17.38
CA TYR A 262 -15.69 -3.12 -17.71
C TYR A 262 -15.36 -2.46 -19.04
N LEU A 263 -14.08 -2.16 -19.30
CA LEU A 263 -13.61 -1.59 -20.56
C LEU A 263 -13.90 -2.52 -21.75
N GLU A 264 -13.65 -3.82 -21.64
CA GLU A 264 -13.94 -4.77 -22.72
C GLU A 264 -15.44 -4.92 -22.98
N SER A 265 -16.26 -4.92 -21.93
CA SER A 265 -17.71 -5.10 -22.06
C SER A 265 -18.42 -3.85 -22.60
N ASN A 266 -18.03 -2.66 -22.13
CA ASN A 266 -18.73 -1.41 -22.45
C ASN A 266 -18.04 -0.59 -23.55
N PHE A 267 -16.73 -0.76 -23.76
CA PHE A 267 -15.93 -0.05 -24.76
C PHE A 267 -15.08 -1.02 -25.61
N PRO A 268 -15.69 -1.99 -26.32
CA PRO A 268 -14.97 -3.06 -27.01
C PRO A 268 -14.03 -2.58 -28.14
N SER A 269 -14.13 -1.32 -28.57
CA SER A 269 -13.18 -0.70 -29.50
C SER A 269 -11.84 -0.34 -28.84
N PHE A 270 -11.83 -0.06 -27.53
CA PHE A 270 -10.65 0.41 -26.81
C PHE A 270 -9.50 -0.59 -26.94
N PHE A 271 -9.67 -1.83 -26.48
CA PHE A 271 -8.63 -2.85 -26.59
C PHE A 271 -8.42 -3.35 -28.03
N LYS A 272 -9.22 -2.95 -29.02
CA LYS A 272 -8.90 -3.22 -30.44
C LYS A 272 -7.90 -2.22 -31.00
N GLN A 273 -7.91 -1.00 -30.49
CA GLN A 273 -7.07 0.11 -30.94
C GLN A 273 -5.82 0.28 -30.05
N VAL A 274 -5.96 -0.01 -28.76
CA VAL A 274 -4.92 0.16 -27.75
C VAL A 274 -4.36 -1.20 -27.33
N GLN A 275 -3.04 -1.37 -27.49
CA GLN A 275 -2.34 -2.60 -27.14
C GLN A 275 -2.09 -2.68 -25.62
N PRO A 276 -2.58 -3.73 -24.92
CA PRO A 276 -2.23 -3.96 -23.53
C PRO A 276 -0.79 -4.50 -23.41
N VAL A 277 0.07 -3.80 -22.67
CA VAL A 277 1.51 -4.13 -22.53
C VAL A 277 1.80 -4.82 -21.20
N ASN A 278 1.69 -4.10 -20.07
CA ASN A 278 1.95 -4.64 -18.74
C ASN A 278 0.70 -4.61 -17.85
N PHE A 279 0.41 -5.73 -17.18
CA PHE A 279 -0.48 -5.79 -16.03
C PHE A 279 0.36 -6.16 -14.79
N ILE A 280 0.52 -5.22 -13.87
CA ILE A 280 1.41 -5.34 -12.72
C ILE A 280 0.62 -5.15 -11.43
N THR A 281 0.77 -6.06 -10.48
CA THR A 281 0.19 -5.91 -9.14
C THR A 281 1.29 -5.91 -8.08
N LEU A 282 1.11 -5.06 -7.06
CA LEU A 282 2.06 -4.86 -5.96
C LEU A 282 1.32 -5.14 -4.65
N ALA A 283 1.65 -6.25 -3.98
CA ALA A 283 1.01 -6.69 -2.74
C ALA A 283 -0.54 -6.73 -2.81
N SER A 284 -1.11 -7.18 -3.94
CA SER A 284 -2.57 -7.19 -4.15
C SER A 284 -3.24 -8.49 -3.70
N PRO A 285 -4.38 -8.44 -2.97
CA PRO A 285 -5.08 -9.64 -2.52
C PRO A 285 -5.92 -10.28 -3.64
N MET A 286 -5.26 -10.79 -4.68
CA MET A 286 -5.90 -11.26 -5.92
C MET A 286 -6.86 -12.44 -5.72
N LEU A 287 -6.68 -13.21 -4.64
CA LEU A 287 -7.54 -14.35 -4.27
C LEU A 287 -8.51 -14.01 -3.13
N GLY A 288 -8.50 -12.77 -2.62
CA GLY A 288 -9.15 -12.39 -1.37
C GLY A 288 -8.26 -12.61 -0.14
N ILE A 289 -8.83 -12.38 1.05
CA ILE A 289 -8.14 -12.48 2.36
C ILE A 289 -8.89 -13.37 3.36
N ALA A 290 -9.82 -14.19 2.87
CA ALA A 290 -10.81 -14.85 3.71
C ALA A 290 -10.24 -15.98 4.60
N SER A 291 -9.17 -16.68 4.19
CA SER A 291 -8.67 -17.83 4.94
C SER A 291 -7.54 -17.56 5.95
N GLU A 292 -7.17 -16.30 6.25
CA GLU A 292 -6.06 -15.96 7.18
C GLU A 292 -6.40 -15.10 8.41
N ASN A 293 -7.67 -14.94 8.78
CA ASN A 293 -8.03 -14.11 9.93
C ASN A 293 -8.31 -14.90 11.23
N PRO A 294 -7.66 -14.55 12.36
CA PRO A 294 -8.25 -14.75 13.68
C PRO A 294 -9.61 -14.03 13.73
N ALA A 295 -10.59 -14.61 14.41
CA ALA A 295 -11.98 -14.15 14.46
C ALA A 295 -12.19 -12.64 14.73
N PHE A 296 -11.21 -11.95 15.33
CA PHE A 296 -11.26 -10.52 15.64
C PHE A 296 -11.10 -9.59 14.42
N ILE A 297 -10.24 -9.92 13.45
CA ILE A 297 -10.10 -9.11 12.21
C ILE A 297 -11.31 -9.38 11.32
N THR A 298 -11.82 -10.61 11.30
CA THR A 298 -13.12 -10.91 10.68
C THR A 298 -14.24 -10.14 11.35
N MET A 299 -14.22 -9.93 12.66
CA MET A 299 -15.21 -9.08 13.35
C MET A 299 -15.08 -7.61 12.93
N ALA A 300 -13.87 -7.06 12.76
CA ALA A 300 -13.69 -5.70 12.23
C ALA A 300 -14.05 -5.56 10.73
N LEU A 301 -13.74 -6.57 9.91
CA LEU A 301 -14.08 -6.64 8.47
C LEU A 301 -15.56 -6.98 8.22
N THR A 302 -16.23 -7.65 9.16
CA THR A 302 -17.61 -8.17 9.02
C THR A 302 -18.63 -7.34 9.79
N ALA A 303 -18.24 -6.57 10.81
CA ALA A 303 -19.14 -5.69 11.57
C ALA A 303 -19.47 -4.37 10.84
N GLY A 304 -19.49 -4.37 9.50
CA GLY A 304 -19.88 -3.18 8.72
C GLY A 304 -18.89 -2.02 8.71
N VAL A 305 -17.71 -2.16 9.33
CA VAL A 305 -16.69 -1.08 9.43
C VAL A 305 -15.80 -0.99 8.17
N VAL A 306 -15.79 -2.00 7.29
CA VAL A 306 -14.93 -2.04 6.07
C VAL A 306 -15.75 -1.96 4.77
N GLY A 307 -17.06 -1.74 4.87
CA GLY A 307 -17.96 -1.55 3.72
C GLY A 307 -18.00 -2.74 2.75
N LYS A 308 -18.55 -2.51 1.56
CA LYS A 308 -18.71 -3.48 0.45
C LYS A 308 -17.36 -4.08 0.01
N THR A 309 -16.27 -3.33 0.12
CA THR A 309 -14.91 -3.84 -0.17
C THR A 309 -14.50 -5.00 0.74
N GLY A 310 -14.79 -4.91 2.04
CA GLY A 310 -14.52 -6.01 2.97
C GLY A 310 -15.32 -7.28 2.62
N HIS A 311 -16.54 -7.12 2.12
CA HIS A 311 -17.36 -8.23 1.62
C HIS A 311 -16.77 -8.87 0.35
N ASP A 312 -16.37 -8.05 -0.63
CA ASP A 312 -15.76 -8.51 -1.88
C ASP A 312 -14.48 -9.31 -1.62
N LEU A 313 -13.59 -8.79 -0.76
CA LEU A 313 -12.33 -9.44 -0.39
C LEU A 313 -12.51 -10.67 0.52
N GLY A 314 -13.62 -10.72 1.25
CA GLY A 314 -13.99 -11.82 2.15
C GLY A 314 -14.61 -13.03 1.46
N LEU A 315 -14.69 -13.04 0.12
CA LEU A 315 -15.30 -14.11 -0.69
C LEU A 315 -16.73 -14.48 -0.24
N LYS A 316 -17.50 -13.49 0.21
CA LYS A 316 -18.89 -13.70 0.62
C LYS A 316 -19.81 -13.81 -0.60
N TYR A 317 -20.79 -14.70 -0.52
CA TYR A 317 -21.89 -14.76 -1.48
C TYR A 317 -22.78 -13.55 -1.29
N VAL A 318 -23.20 -12.91 -2.39
CA VAL A 318 -24.16 -11.80 -2.38
C VAL A 318 -25.43 -12.31 -3.04
N ASP A 319 -26.56 -12.31 -2.34
CA ASP A 319 -27.88 -12.73 -2.86
C ASP A 319 -27.90 -14.11 -3.54
N GLY A 320 -27.11 -15.06 -3.05
CA GLY A 320 -26.99 -16.41 -3.63
C GLY A 320 -26.12 -16.49 -4.90
N HIS A 321 -25.45 -15.40 -5.25
CA HIS A 321 -24.49 -15.32 -6.35
C HIS A 321 -23.06 -15.60 -5.90
N LYS A 322 -22.27 -16.16 -6.81
CA LYS A 322 -20.83 -16.43 -6.62
C LYS A 322 -20.07 -15.14 -6.23
N PRO A 323 -19.06 -15.21 -5.36
CA PRO A 323 -18.24 -14.05 -5.00
C PRO A 323 -17.62 -13.36 -6.22
N LEU A 324 -17.53 -12.03 -6.21
CA LEU A 324 -17.03 -11.24 -7.34
C LEU A 324 -15.63 -11.67 -7.79
N LEU A 325 -14.72 -11.91 -6.84
CA LEU A 325 -13.34 -12.32 -7.13
C LEU A 325 -13.26 -13.68 -7.87
N LEU A 326 -14.29 -14.52 -7.77
CA LEU A 326 -14.39 -15.77 -8.53
C LEU A 326 -14.71 -15.54 -10.02
N LEU A 327 -15.43 -14.45 -10.31
CA LEU A 327 -15.83 -14.08 -11.66
C LEU A 327 -14.76 -13.24 -12.38
N LEU A 328 -14.03 -12.40 -11.64
CA LEU A 328 -13.01 -11.49 -12.18
C LEU A 328 -11.94 -12.15 -13.08
N PRO A 329 -11.31 -13.29 -12.73
CA PRO A 329 -10.30 -13.92 -13.59
C PRO A 329 -10.88 -14.65 -14.81
N THR A 330 -12.18 -14.52 -15.07
CA THR A 330 -12.93 -15.27 -16.08
C THR A 330 -13.49 -14.31 -17.16
N GLY A 331 -14.19 -14.85 -18.16
CA GLY A 331 -14.95 -14.07 -19.14
C GLY A 331 -14.17 -12.95 -19.87
N PRO A 332 -14.71 -11.72 -20.01
CA PRO A 332 -14.09 -10.61 -20.72
C PRO A 332 -12.73 -10.21 -20.14
N THR A 333 -12.58 -10.22 -18.81
CA THR A 333 -11.30 -9.93 -18.17
C THR A 333 -10.24 -10.93 -18.58
N HIS A 334 -10.55 -12.23 -18.52
CA HIS A 334 -9.63 -13.30 -18.89
C HIS A 334 -9.14 -13.13 -20.32
N LYS A 335 -10.06 -12.83 -21.24
CA LYS A 335 -9.76 -12.58 -22.65
C LYS A 335 -8.74 -11.46 -22.81
N ILE A 336 -8.86 -10.37 -22.06
CA ILE A 336 -7.92 -9.24 -22.14
C ILE A 336 -6.62 -9.51 -21.37
N LEU A 337 -6.68 -10.13 -20.18
CA LEU A 337 -5.48 -10.52 -19.43
C LEU A 337 -4.54 -11.39 -20.27
N LYS A 338 -5.08 -12.31 -21.08
CA LYS A 338 -4.29 -13.11 -22.04
C LYS A 338 -3.56 -12.26 -23.08
N ARG A 339 -4.10 -11.10 -23.45
CA ARG A 339 -3.54 -10.22 -24.48
C ARG A 339 -2.42 -9.31 -23.98
N PHE A 340 -2.26 -9.14 -22.66
CA PHE A 340 -1.12 -8.40 -22.13
C PHE A 340 0.19 -9.10 -22.49
N GLU A 341 1.16 -8.33 -23.00
CA GLU A 341 2.50 -8.84 -23.26
C GLU A 341 3.19 -9.35 -21.98
N ARG A 342 2.91 -8.71 -20.83
CA ARG A 342 3.50 -9.07 -19.54
C ARG A 342 2.46 -9.00 -18.43
N ARG A 343 2.40 -10.06 -17.63
CA ARG A 343 1.63 -10.14 -16.39
C ARG A 343 2.60 -10.42 -15.25
N THR A 344 2.64 -9.53 -14.25
CA THR A 344 3.63 -9.63 -13.17
C THR A 344 3.02 -9.29 -11.82
N VAL A 345 3.28 -10.15 -10.83
CA VAL A 345 2.89 -9.90 -9.44
C VAL A 345 4.14 -9.72 -8.60
N TYR A 346 4.17 -8.67 -7.79
CA TYR A 346 5.15 -8.48 -6.73
C TYR A 346 4.49 -8.77 -5.40
N ALA A 347 5.05 -9.70 -4.63
CA ALA A 347 4.50 -10.15 -3.37
C ALA A 347 5.53 -10.04 -2.25
N ASN A 348 5.14 -9.41 -1.14
CA ASN A 348 5.94 -9.40 0.08
C ASN A 348 5.90 -10.80 0.70
N ALA A 349 7.07 -11.39 0.91
CA ALA A 349 7.19 -12.68 1.60
C ALA A 349 7.33 -12.54 3.12
N SER A 350 7.72 -11.36 3.59
CA SER A 350 7.96 -11.04 4.98
C SER A 350 7.36 -9.67 5.32
N ASN A 351 7.07 -9.46 6.61
CA ASN A 351 6.72 -8.17 7.21
C ASN A 351 5.53 -7.41 6.57
N ASP A 352 4.70 -8.08 5.76
CA ASP A 352 3.41 -7.59 5.30
C ASP A 352 2.31 -8.26 6.13
N GLY A 353 1.74 -7.51 7.07
CA GLY A 353 0.63 -7.96 7.90
C GLY A 353 -0.76 -7.70 7.30
N ILE A 354 -0.82 -7.12 6.09
CA ILE A 354 -2.07 -6.71 5.45
C ILE A 354 -2.46 -7.71 4.36
N VAL A 355 -1.52 -8.08 3.50
CA VAL A 355 -1.80 -8.97 2.37
C VAL A 355 -0.88 -10.20 2.41
N PRO A 356 -1.45 -11.39 2.66
CA PRO A 356 -0.68 -12.63 2.65
C PRO A 356 0.03 -12.90 1.32
N ILE A 357 1.21 -13.54 1.40
CA ILE A 357 1.98 -13.93 0.22
C ILE A 357 1.18 -14.83 -0.73
N ARG A 358 0.34 -15.73 -0.19
CA ARG A 358 -0.42 -16.68 -1.02
C ARG A 358 -1.41 -15.98 -1.96
N THR A 359 -1.98 -14.86 -1.54
CA THR A 359 -2.97 -14.13 -2.35
C THR A 359 -2.27 -13.16 -3.30
N SER A 360 -1.21 -12.49 -2.84
CA SER A 360 -0.42 -11.57 -3.66
C SER A 360 0.45 -12.26 -4.71
N ALA A 361 0.85 -13.51 -4.49
CA ALA A 361 1.59 -14.32 -5.45
C ALA A 361 0.69 -15.25 -6.31
N LEU A 362 -0.64 -15.11 -6.22
CA LEU A 362 -1.62 -15.95 -6.93
C LEU A 362 -1.51 -17.47 -6.64
N LEU A 363 -1.23 -17.86 -5.39
CA LEU A 363 -1.01 -19.25 -4.97
C LEU A 363 0.14 -19.91 -5.77
N TYR A 364 0.48 -21.18 -5.49
CA TYR A 364 1.45 -21.96 -6.29
C TYR A 364 2.84 -21.32 -6.42
N LEU A 365 3.66 -21.55 -5.40
CA LEU A 365 5.06 -21.16 -5.36
C LEU A 365 5.94 -22.41 -5.25
N ASP A 366 7.14 -22.32 -5.79
CA ASP A 366 8.15 -23.38 -5.64
C ASP A 366 8.79 -23.32 -4.25
N TYR A 367 8.07 -23.78 -3.22
CA TYR A 367 8.51 -23.71 -1.82
C TYR A 367 9.82 -24.48 -1.55
N LYS A 368 10.12 -25.56 -2.28
CA LYS A 368 11.40 -26.28 -2.14
C LYS A 368 12.56 -25.45 -2.68
N GLY A 369 12.39 -24.83 -3.85
CA GLY A 369 13.35 -23.87 -4.39
C GLY A 369 13.55 -22.66 -3.47
N LEU A 370 12.47 -22.14 -2.87
CA LEU A 370 12.51 -21.01 -1.94
C LEU A 370 13.25 -21.36 -0.63
N ALA A 371 13.02 -22.53 -0.05
CA ALA A 371 13.72 -22.99 1.15
C ALA A 371 15.24 -23.10 0.92
N GLY A 372 15.66 -23.56 -0.26
CA GLY A 372 17.07 -23.58 -0.65
C GLY A 372 17.69 -22.19 -0.74
N VAL A 373 16.98 -21.22 -1.33
CA VAL A 373 17.45 -19.83 -1.45
C VAL A 373 17.45 -19.11 -0.10
N GLU A 374 16.45 -19.35 0.75
CA GLU A 374 16.36 -18.73 2.07
C GLU A 374 17.40 -19.28 3.04
N MET A 375 17.71 -20.58 3.00
CA MET A 375 18.84 -21.17 3.74
C MET A 375 20.17 -20.54 3.34
N VAL A 376 20.35 -20.27 2.04
CA VAL A 376 21.54 -19.57 1.53
C VAL A 376 21.55 -18.11 1.99
N ALA A 377 20.43 -17.38 1.89
CA ALA A 377 20.30 -16.00 2.32
C ALA A 377 20.51 -15.82 3.84
N LYS A 378 19.92 -16.69 4.67
CA LYS A 378 20.12 -16.72 6.13
C LYS A 378 21.57 -17.01 6.50
N LYS A 379 22.26 -17.87 5.75
CA LYS A 379 23.70 -18.17 5.95
C LYS A 379 24.61 -16.99 5.59
N TYR A 380 24.17 -16.08 4.73
CA TYR A 380 24.85 -14.81 4.47
C TYR A 380 24.55 -13.77 5.55
N ALA A 381 23.29 -13.66 5.99
CA ALA A 381 22.87 -12.73 7.04
C ALA A 381 23.50 -13.05 8.43
N SER A 382 23.60 -14.34 8.79
CA SER A 382 24.20 -14.75 10.07
C SER A 382 25.70 -14.48 10.15
N LYS A 383 26.41 -14.46 9.00
CA LYS A 383 27.82 -14.04 8.92
C LYS A 383 28.01 -12.53 9.09
N GLU A 384 26.97 -11.74 8.86
CA GLU A 384 27.00 -10.28 9.05
C GLU A 384 26.64 -9.87 10.48
N GLU A 385 25.70 -10.56 11.15
CA GLU A 385 25.47 -10.37 12.59
C GLU A 385 26.74 -10.70 13.42
N GLU A 386 27.53 -11.69 13.00
CA GLU A 386 28.85 -11.95 13.60
C GLU A 386 29.88 -10.84 13.30
N ARG A 387 29.78 -10.15 12.16
CA ARG A 387 30.68 -9.04 11.81
C ARG A 387 30.31 -7.73 12.52
N GLU A 388 29.03 -7.40 12.64
CA GLU A 388 28.58 -6.21 13.37
C GLU A 388 28.85 -6.35 14.88
N ASN A 389 28.70 -7.55 15.44
CA ASN A 389 29.06 -7.83 16.82
C ASN A 389 30.58 -7.80 17.07
N HIS A 390 31.41 -8.12 16.08
CA HIS A 390 32.87 -8.02 16.20
C HIS A 390 33.41 -6.58 16.10
N THR A 391 32.67 -5.64 15.49
CA THR A 391 33.04 -4.21 15.48
C THR A 391 32.65 -3.45 16.76
N HIS A 392 31.73 -3.98 17.56
CA HIS A 392 31.37 -3.41 18.87
C HIS A 392 32.18 -3.97 20.06
N ALA A 393 33.06 -4.96 19.83
CA ALA A 393 33.90 -5.58 20.86
C ALA A 393 35.33 -4.99 20.98
N ILE A 394 35.62 -3.84 20.37
CA ILE A 394 36.87 -3.08 20.58
C ILE A 394 36.55 -1.66 21.03
N ALA A 395 35.75 -1.51 22.09
CA ALA A 395 35.67 -0.28 22.88
C ALA A 395 34.93 -0.52 24.20
N SER A 396 35.65 -1.07 25.18
CA SER A 396 35.53 -0.82 26.63
C SER A 396 35.88 -2.08 27.41
N GLY A 397 37.07 -2.05 28.02
CA GLY A 397 37.41 -2.95 29.10
C GLY A 397 36.86 -2.42 30.42
N SER A 398 36.15 -3.26 31.15
CA SER A 398 36.32 -3.45 32.59
C SER A 398 35.37 -4.56 33.06
N ASP A 399 35.96 -5.50 33.80
CA ASP A 399 35.39 -6.73 34.36
C ASP A 399 34.05 -6.58 35.11
N ILE A 400 33.21 -7.62 35.08
CA ILE A 400 33.04 -8.61 36.17
C ILE A 400 31.85 -9.55 35.86
N GLY A 401 32.10 -10.86 35.89
CA GLY A 401 31.18 -11.87 36.46
C GLY A 401 30.29 -12.70 35.51
N GLN A 402 30.73 -13.92 35.21
CA GLN A 402 30.02 -14.95 34.44
C GLN A 402 29.23 -15.98 35.31
N ILE A 403 28.01 -16.33 34.85
CA ILE A 403 27.40 -17.71 34.69
C ILE A 403 26.95 -18.49 35.97
N PRO A 404 25.99 -19.48 35.99
CA PRO A 404 24.96 -19.97 35.03
C PRO A 404 23.52 -20.18 35.57
N ILE A 405 22.61 -20.37 34.60
CA ILE A 405 21.41 -21.24 34.49
C ILE A 405 21.15 -22.26 35.63
N SER A 406 19.90 -22.32 36.12
CA SER A 406 19.25 -23.59 36.49
C SER A 406 17.71 -23.48 36.42
N ALA A 407 17.12 -24.57 35.93
CA ALA A 407 15.70 -24.79 35.66
C ALA A 407 14.86 -25.07 36.93
N GLU A 408 13.55 -25.23 36.68
CA GLU A 408 12.51 -25.94 37.46
C GLU A 408 11.48 -25.14 38.29
N SER A 409 10.25 -25.18 37.76
CA SER A 409 8.96 -25.53 38.39
C SER A 409 8.51 -24.90 39.71
N GLY A 410 7.27 -24.38 39.73
CA GLY A 410 6.51 -24.21 40.97
C GLY A 410 5.27 -23.32 40.84
N ILE A 411 4.11 -23.91 41.10
CA ILE A 411 2.76 -23.31 41.06
C ILE A 411 2.47 -22.52 42.36
N ALA A 412 1.68 -21.44 42.24
CA ALA A 412 0.64 -20.94 43.17
C ALA A 412 0.76 -19.48 43.66
N ALA A 413 -0.25 -18.69 43.23
CA ALA A 413 -1.02 -17.66 43.94
C ALA A 413 -0.36 -16.78 45.03
N THR A 414 -0.38 -15.44 44.84
CA THR A 414 -1.23 -14.51 45.64
C THR A 414 -1.22 -13.06 45.11
N THR A 415 -2.44 -12.54 44.86
CA THR A 415 -2.98 -11.19 45.13
C THR A 415 -2.15 -9.90 45.00
N LYS A 416 -2.65 -9.05 44.08
CA LYS A 416 -2.95 -7.59 44.16
C LYS A 416 -1.89 -6.62 44.72
N SER A 417 -1.43 -5.69 43.86
CA SER A 417 -1.70 -4.24 44.03
C SER A 417 -1.26 -3.40 42.82
N PHE A 418 -2.22 -2.65 42.27
CA PHE A 418 -2.14 -1.30 41.67
C PHE A 418 -0.99 -0.92 40.71
N PHE A 419 -1.33 -0.79 39.42
CA PHE A 419 -0.65 0.15 38.51
C PHE A 419 -1.65 1.14 37.91
N SER A 420 -1.43 2.41 38.23
CA SER A 420 -1.96 3.58 37.56
C SER A 420 -1.39 3.67 36.14
N GLY A 421 -2.24 3.41 35.14
CA GLY A 421 -1.93 3.53 33.71
C GLY A 421 -2.98 4.39 33.00
N THR A 422 -2.55 5.12 31.97
CA THR A 422 -3.42 6.01 31.17
C THR A 422 -4.46 5.22 30.35
N PRO A 423 -5.59 5.83 29.93
CA PRO A 423 -6.63 5.15 29.14
C PRO A 423 -6.11 4.48 27.85
N LEU A 424 -5.05 5.03 27.25
CA LEU A 424 -4.40 4.49 26.04
C LEU A 424 -3.68 3.14 26.30
N GLN A 425 -3.16 2.94 27.52
CA GLN A 425 -2.52 1.67 27.92
C GLN A 425 -3.53 0.57 28.22
N ASN A 426 -4.72 0.92 28.71
CA ASN A 426 -5.80 -0.03 28.97
C ASN A 426 -6.52 -0.47 27.68
N ALA A 427 -6.51 0.37 26.65
CA ALA A 427 -6.92 -0.05 25.31
C ALA A 427 -5.94 -1.08 24.72
N LEU A 428 -4.63 -0.92 24.95
CA LEU A 428 -3.58 -1.82 24.45
C LEU A 428 -3.54 -3.20 25.14
N SER A 429 -3.93 -3.30 26.42
CA SER A 429 -3.98 -4.59 27.12
C SER A 429 -5.11 -5.50 26.64
N PHE A 430 -6.12 -4.96 25.97
CA PHE A 430 -7.18 -5.72 25.30
C PHE A 430 -6.70 -6.39 23.99
N PHE A 431 -5.49 -6.06 23.52
CA PHE A 431 -4.84 -6.63 22.33
C PHE A 431 -3.72 -7.65 22.65
N MET A 432 -3.54 -8.05 23.93
CA MET A 432 -2.60 -9.12 24.29
C MET A 432 -3.32 -10.48 24.33
N PRO A 433 -3.03 -11.43 23.42
CA PRO A 433 -3.62 -12.76 23.50
C PRO A 433 -2.95 -13.57 24.62
N GLN A 434 -3.75 -14.12 25.53
CA GLN A 434 -3.30 -15.23 26.35
C GLN A 434 -2.89 -16.39 25.43
N ALA A 435 -1.68 -16.91 25.63
CA ALA A 435 -1.08 -17.94 24.82
C ALA A 435 -1.94 -19.23 24.80
N GLN A 436 -2.78 -19.39 23.77
CA GLN A 436 -3.40 -20.67 23.45
C GLN A 436 -2.50 -21.45 22.50
N LYS A 437 -2.05 -22.62 22.94
CA LYS A 437 -1.37 -23.63 22.12
C LYS A 437 -2.30 -24.07 20.97
N ARG A 438 -1.86 -23.90 19.73
CA ARG A 438 -2.52 -24.45 18.52
C ARG A 438 -2.06 -25.88 18.23
N PRO A 439 -2.91 -26.73 17.64
CA PRO A 439 -2.56 -28.11 17.30
C PRO A 439 -1.59 -28.17 16.10
N ALA A 440 -0.80 -29.23 16.05
CA ALA A 440 0.24 -29.47 15.05
C ALA A 440 -0.30 -30.00 13.71
N ASN A 441 0.44 -29.68 12.64
CA ASN A 441 0.56 -30.36 11.35
C ASN A 441 -0.69 -30.59 10.47
N SER A 442 -0.83 -29.76 9.42
CA SER A 442 -1.21 -30.24 8.08
C SER A 442 -0.40 -29.46 7.02
N GLY A 443 0.30 -30.21 6.14
CA GLY A 443 1.49 -29.75 5.42
C GLY A 443 1.28 -28.88 4.17
N PHE A 444 2.35 -28.16 3.82
CA PHE A 444 2.53 -27.22 2.70
C PHE A 444 2.52 -27.85 1.30
N ALA A 445 2.27 -29.16 1.17
CA ALA A 445 2.33 -29.88 -0.11
C ALA A 445 1.30 -29.41 -1.14
N LYS A 446 0.14 -28.87 -0.72
CA LYS A 446 -0.97 -28.50 -1.63
C LYS A 446 -0.68 -27.26 -2.50
N PHE A 447 0.32 -26.47 -2.15
CA PHE A 447 0.57 -25.16 -2.74
C PHE A 447 1.92 -25.06 -3.46
N GLN A 448 2.56 -26.20 -3.69
CA GLN A 448 3.82 -26.28 -4.43
C GLN A 448 3.60 -26.55 -5.92
N THR A 449 4.43 -25.96 -6.76
CA THR A 449 4.50 -26.28 -8.20
C THR A 449 5.27 -27.57 -8.47
N VAL A 450 5.01 -28.21 -9.61
CA VAL A 450 5.68 -29.46 -10.00
C VAL A 450 7.14 -29.17 -10.41
N ASP A 451 8.09 -29.94 -9.86
CA ASP A 451 9.52 -29.85 -10.21
C ASP A 451 9.79 -30.45 -11.59
N LYS A 452 10.54 -29.76 -12.45
CA LYS A 452 10.95 -30.29 -13.78
C LYS A 452 12.19 -31.20 -13.73
N GLU A 453 12.83 -31.34 -12.57
CA GLU A 453 14.07 -32.10 -12.39
C GLU A 453 13.93 -33.31 -11.43
N ALA A 454 12.71 -33.63 -10.98
CA ALA A 454 12.48 -34.77 -10.08
C ALA A 454 12.19 -36.07 -10.86
N ASP A 455 13.07 -37.07 -10.67
CA ASP A 455 12.91 -38.43 -11.19
C ASP A 455 11.67 -39.11 -10.58
N PRO A 456 10.73 -39.70 -11.36
CA PRO A 456 9.43 -40.16 -10.84
C PRO A 456 9.49 -41.36 -9.89
N THR A 457 10.67 -41.92 -9.62
CA THR A 457 10.85 -43.21 -8.94
C THR A 457 11.23 -43.14 -7.46
N GLN A 458 11.33 -41.96 -6.85
CA GLN A 458 11.56 -41.85 -5.40
C GLN A 458 10.29 -41.46 -4.65
N LYS A 459 9.78 -42.38 -3.82
CA LYS A 459 8.75 -42.09 -2.82
C LYS A 459 9.30 -41.03 -1.85
N ALA A 460 8.53 -39.97 -1.64
CA ALA A 460 8.86 -38.89 -0.72
C ALA A 460 8.88 -39.40 0.74
N ASP A 461 10.07 -39.52 1.33
CA ASP A 461 10.24 -39.72 2.76
C ASP A 461 10.13 -38.37 3.50
N SER A 462 9.20 -38.33 4.46
CA SER A 462 9.00 -37.37 5.57
C SER A 462 9.51 -35.91 5.41
N ASP A 463 8.59 -35.04 5.00
CA ASP A 463 8.67 -33.56 4.87
C ASP A 463 8.72 -32.77 6.21
N GLU A 464 9.27 -33.32 7.31
CA GLU A 464 9.25 -32.63 8.62
C GLU A 464 10.18 -31.39 8.71
N GLY A 465 11.16 -31.25 7.81
CA GLY A 465 12.16 -30.17 7.86
C GLY A 465 11.85 -28.88 7.10
N ILE A 466 10.80 -28.84 6.26
CA ILE A 466 10.59 -27.73 5.31
C ILE A 466 9.72 -26.59 5.90
N SER A 467 8.87 -26.90 6.90
CA SER A 467 7.90 -25.98 7.54
C SER A 467 8.51 -24.89 8.42
N GLU A 468 9.80 -25.01 8.77
CA GLU A 468 10.54 -24.01 9.56
C GLU A 468 11.30 -22.98 8.70
N SER A 469 11.38 -23.20 7.38
CA SER A 469 12.33 -22.46 6.53
C SER A 469 11.89 -21.05 6.18
N LEU A 470 10.59 -20.78 5.98
CA LEU A 470 10.04 -19.42 5.82
C LEU A 470 9.72 -18.82 7.18
N SER A 471 10.33 -17.69 7.53
CA SER A 471 10.07 -17.00 8.80
C SER A 471 8.56 -16.76 8.95
N LYS A 472 7.91 -17.51 9.85
CA LYS A 472 6.49 -17.33 10.16
C LYS A 472 6.34 -15.91 10.70
N THR A 473 5.67 -15.06 9.93
CA THR A 473 5.40 -13.67 10.29
C THR A 473 4.64 -13.66 11.61
N SER A 474 5.33 -13.38 12.71
CA SER A 474 4.66 -13.19 13.99
C SER A 474 3.91 -11.86 13.92
N MET A 475 2.58 -11.92 13.88
CA MET A 475 1.73 -10.73 13.86
C MET A 475 2.00 -9.78 15.04
N ILE A 476 2.51 -10.31 16.16
CA ILE A 476 2.84 -9.54 17.37
C ILE A 476 4.11 -8.70 17.16
N GLY A 477 5.13 -9.22 16.48
CA GLY A 477 6.34 -8.45 16.14
C GLY A 477 6.07 -7.41 15.03
N SER A 478 5.16 -7.73 14.11
CA SER A 478 4.76 -6.84 13.02
C SER A 478 3.91 -5.66 13.55
N ALA A 479 3.04 -5.88 14.53
CA ALA A 479 2.17 -4.82 15.07
C ALA A 479 2.94 -3.68 15.75
N ALA A 480 3.99 -3.98 16.53
CA ALA A 480 4.81 -2.94 17.17
C ALA A 480 5.66 -2.16 16.14
N ALA A 481 6.20 -2.86 15.14
CA ALA A 481 6.97 -2.24 14.06
C ALA A 481 6.10 -1.49 13.03
N LEU A 482 4.78 -1.73 12.98
CA LEU A 482 3.83 -0.93 12.22
C LEU A 482 3.49 0.41 12.92
N ILE A 483 3.64 0.48 14.25
CA ILE A 483 3.40 1.71 15.01
C ILE A 483 4.57 2.69 14.86
N LEU A 484 5.81 2.17 14.79
CA LEU A 484 7.02 2.95 14.53
C LEU A 484 7.95 2.14 13.61
N PRO A 485 7.76 2.23 12.28
CA PRO A 485 8.62 1.50 11.36
C PRO A 485 10.05 2.01 11.43
N PRO A 486 11.04 1.09 11.30
CA PRO A 486 12.43 1.49 11.29
C PRO A 486 12.69 2.41 10.10
N MET A 487 13.31 3.55 10.33
CA MET A 487 13.64 4.49 9.26
C MET A 487 14.86 3.98 8.46
N PRO A 488 14.92 4.22 7.14
CA PRO A 488 16.12 3.99 6.36
C PRO A 488 17.31 4.77 6.92
N SER A 489 18.48 4.12 7.00
CA SER A 489 19.70 4.77 7.46
C SER A 489 20.20 5.79 6.44
N VAL A 490 20.96 6.78 6.91
CA VAL A 490 21.61 7.77 6.03
C VAL A 490 22.52 7.08 5.01
N LYS A 491 23.15 5.96 5.38
CA LYS A 491 23.95 5.13 4.47
C LYS A 491 23.08 4.52 3.36
N PHE A 492 21.94 3.94 3.70
CA PHE A 492 21.01 3.35 2.73
C PHE A 492 20.51 4.38 1.69
N ILE A 493 20.21 5.60 2.16
CA ILE A 493 19.73 6.69 1.31
C ILE A 493 20.82 7.14 0.34
N ASN A 494 22.05 7.37 0.84
CA ASN A 494 23.10 8.04 0.07
C ASN A 494 24.07 7.11 -0.67
N ASP A 495 24.09 5.81 -0.36
CA ASP A 495 24.98 4.84 -1.00
C ASP A 495 24.17 3.67 -1.60
N PRO A 496 23.95 3.64 -2.93
CA PRO A 496 23.26 2.55 -3.60
C PRO A 496 23.87 1.17 -3.34
N GLN A 497 25.20 1.09 -3.17
CA GLN A 497 25.90 -0.18 -2.96
C GLN A 497 25.66 -0.76 -1.56
N SER A 498 25.21 0.07 -0.62
CA SER A 498 24.87 -0.36 0.73
C SER A 498 23.50 -1.04 0.85
N ARG A 499 22.69 -1.01 -0.22
CA ARG A 499 21.32 -1.53 -0.21
C ARG A 499 21.34 -3.05 -0.35
N GLU A 500 20.75 -3.73 0.62
CA GLU A 500 20.57 -5.17 0.58
C GLU A 500 19.69 -5.60 -0.61
N PRO A 501 19.96 -6.74 -1.27
CA PRO A 501 19.10 -7.27 -2.31
C PRO A 501 17.76 -7.72 -1.70
N VAL A 502 16.68 -7.01 -2.07
CA VAL A 502 15.33 -7.30 -1.55
C VAL A 502 14.58 -8.37 -2.36
N ILE A 503 14.97 -8.60 -3.62
CA ILE A 503 14.34 -9.60 -4.49
C ILE A 503 15.11 -10.91 -4.37
N PHE A 504 14.42 -11.93 -3.88
CA PHE A 504 15.02 -13.26 -3.69
C PHE A 504 14.36 -14.33 -4.57
N HIS A 505 13.25 -14.00 -5.24
CA HIS A 505 12.61 -14.87 -6.22
C HIS A 505 12.06 -14.06 -7.38
N ASP A 506 12.34 -14.52 -8.59
CA ASP A 506 11.82 -13.94 -9.82
C ASP A 506 11.73 -15.02 -10.90
N ARG A 507 10.52 -15.51 -11.16
CA ARG A 507 10.29 -16.61 -12.11
C ARG A 507 8.97 -16.47 -12.83
N VAL A 508 8.92 -16.95 -14.08
CA VAL A 508 7.69 -17.10 -14.85
C VAL A 508 7.09 -18.49 -14.62
N TYR A 509 5.85 -18.52 -14.18
CA TYR A 509 5.05 -19.72 -13.95
C TYR A 509 4.00 -19.90 -15.03
N GLN A 510 3.93 -21.10 -15.61
CA GLN A 510 2.96 -21.49 -16.62
C GLN A 510 1.80 -22.27 -16.00
N SER A 511 0.70 -22.37 -16.74
CA SER A 511 -0.44 -23.22 -16.36
C SER A 511 -0.04 -24.68 -16.12
N SER A 512 0.95 -25.17 -16.86
CA SER A 512 1.50 -26.53 -16.72
C SER A 512 2.32 -26.76 -15.46
N ASP A 513 2.81 -25.69 -14.82
CA ASP A 513 3.63 -25.80 -13.62
C ASP A 513 2.76 -25.96 -12.35
N LEU A 514 1.43 -25.80 -12.49
CA LEU A 514 0.47 -26.01 -11.42
C LEU A 514 0.36 -27.48 -11.03
N PRO A 515 0.21 -27.79 -9.72
CA PRO A 515 -0.05 -29.16 -9.29
C PRO A 515 -1.39 -29.67 -9.87
N PRO A 516 -1.51 -30.98 -10.15
CA PRO A 516 -2.73 -31.57 -10.64
C PRO A 516 -3.88 -31.32 -9.67
N GLN A 517 -5.08 -31.10 -10.21
CA GLN A 517 -6.27 -30.95 -9.39
C GLN A 517 -6.65 -32.33 -8.82
N GLU A 518 -6.47 -32.54 -7.53
CA GLU A 518 -6.95 -33.75 -6.89
C GLU A 518 -8.48 -33.76 -6.90
N LYS A 519 -9.09 -34.68 -7.65
CA LYS A 519 -10.51 -35.00 -7.52
C LYS A 519 -10.70 -35.70 -6.18
N ARG A 520 -10.96 -34.95 -5.11
CA ARG A 520 -11.19 -35.53 -3.78
C ARG A 520 -12.65 -35.92 -3.61
N GLU A 521 -12.88 -37.20 -3.31
CA GLU A 521 -14.14 -37.66 -2.72
C GLU A 521 -14.34 -36.96 -1.38
N THR A 522 -15.27 -36.01 -1.32
CA THR A 522 -15.56 -35.24 -0.12
C THR A 522 -16.12 -36.16 0.96
N SER A 523 -15.36 -36.39 2.02
CA SER A 523 -15.87 -37.04 3.23
C SER A 523 -16.91 -36.13 3.89
N PHE A 524 -18.02 -36.68 4.39
CA PHE A 524 -19.14 -35.93 4.98
C PHE A 524 -18.73 -34.97 6.13
N ILE A 525 -17.62 -35.26 6.82
CA ILE A 525 -17.07 -34.43 7.90
C ILE A 525 -16.33 -33.19 7.35
N GLN A 526 -15.74 -33.29 6.16
CA GLN A 526 -14.97 -32.20 5.53
C GLN A 526 -15.87 -31.14 4.88
N SER A 527 -17.11 -31.50 4.51
CA SER A 527 -18.11 -30.56 4.01
C SER A 527 -18.71 -29.64 5.07
N ILE A 528 -18.38 -29.84 6.35
CA ILE A 528 -18.93 -29.07 7.49
C ILE A 528 -17.93 -27.99 7.97
N ASP A 529 -16.69 -27.98 7.47
CA ASP A 529 -15.70 -26.95 7.82
C ASP A 529 -15.89 -25.69 6.94
N PRO A 530 -16.28 -24.54 7.51
CA PRO A 530 -16.43 -23.29 6.76
C PRO A 530 -15.14 -22.85 6.06
N PHE A 531 -13.97 -23.14 6.64
CA PHE A 531 -12.67 -22.76 6.08
C PHE A 531 -12.25 -23.64 4.90
N TYR A 532 -12.73 -24.89 4.84
CA TYR A 532 -12.49 -25.80 3.71
C TYR A 532 -13.07 -25.24 2.41
N SER A 533 -14.23 -24.58 2.48
CA SER A 533 -14.86 -23.94 1.33
C SER A 533 -14.04 -22.76 0.79
N ILE A 534 -13.41 -21.98 1.68
CA ILE A 534 -12.66 -20.77 1.31
C ILE A 534 -11.36 -21.13 0.61
N ALA A 535 -10.60 -22.09 1.14
CA ALA A 535 -9.36 -22.54 0.50
C ALA A 535 -9.61 -23.12 -0.90
N ALA A 536 -10.73 -23.83 -1.08
CA ALA A 536 -11.14 -24.34 -2.39
C ALA A 536 -11.49 -23.19 -3.37
N MET A 537 -12.19 -22.15 -2.90
CA MET A 537 -12.47 -20.97 -3.71
C MET A 537 -11.19 -20.21 -4.09
N GLU A 538 -10.24 -20.02 -3.16
CA GLU A 538 -8.95 -19.38 -3.46
C GLU A 538 -8.15 -20.17 -4.52
N GLU A 539 -8.15 -21.51 -4.43
CA GLU A 539 -7.57 -22.39 -5.45
C GLU A 539 -8.29 -22.25 -6.81
N GLU A 540 -9.63 -22.19 -6.83
CA GLU A 540 -10.40 -21.99 -8.06
C GLU A 540 -10.06 -20.65 -8.73
N ILE A 541 -9.99 -19.57 -7.96
CA ILE A 541 -9.58 -18.23 -8.43
C ILE A 541 -8.14 -18.29 -8.99
N ALA A 542 -7.22 -18.90 -8.25
CA ALA A 542 -5.82 -19.01 -8.66
C ALA A 542 -5.69 -19.78 -9.98
N ARG A 543 -6.39 -20.92 -10.12
CA ARG A 543 -6.41 -21.70 -11.37
C ARG A 543 -7.03 -20.91 -12.53
N ALA A 544 -8.07 -20.11 -12.28
CA ALA A 544 -8.66 -19.25 -13.30
C ALA A 544 -7.68 -18.18 -13.81
N TYR A 545 -6.89 -17.55 -12.91
CA TYR A 545 -5.82 -16.62 -13.32
C TYR A 545 -4.69 -17.31 -14.10
N HIS A 546 -4.40 -18.58 -13.84
CA HIS A 546 -3.32 -19.30 -14.53
C HIS A 546 -3.79 -20.09 -15.77
N LYS A 547 -5.10 -20.19 -16.01
CA LYS A 547 -5.64 -20.94 -17.15
C LYS A 547 -5.15 -20.31 -18.45
N GLU A 548 -4.33 -21.05 -19.20
CA GLU A 548 -3.73 -20.59 -20.47
C GLU A 548 -2.98 -19.24 -20.37
N MET A 549 -2.53 -18.89 -19.16
CA MET A 549 -1.81 -17.66 -18.86
C MET A 549 -0.58 -17.98 -18.04
N ALA A 550 0.51 -17.30 -18.35
CA ALA A 550 1.69 -17.31 -17.52
C ALA A 550 1.82 -16.01 -16.73
N TRP A 551 2.42 -16.12 -15.56
CA TRP A 551 2.65 -15.02 -14.62
C TRP A 551 4.10 -14.99 -14.18
N ARG A 552 4.74 -13.82 -14.28
CA ARG A 552 6.00 -13.56 -13.59
C ARG A 552 5.70 -13.25 -12.14
N LYS A 553 6.28 -14.00 -11.20
CA LYS A 553 6.10 -13.80 -9.76
C LYS A 553 7.43 -13.33 -9.20
N VAL A 554 7.42 -12.14 -8.61
CA VAL A 554 8.57 -11.54 -7.95
C VAL A 554 8.28 -11.52 -6.45
N LEU A 555 9.08 -12.23 -5.66
CA LEU A 555 8.95 -12.22 -4.20
C LEU A 555 10.01 -11.33 -3.60
N VAL A 556 9.58 -10.48 -2.66
CA VAL A 556 10.42 -9.48 -2.03
C VAL A 556 10.45 -9.66 -0.52
N ASN A 557 11.62 -9.40 0.07
CA ASN A 557 11.86 -9.38 1.50
C ASN A 557 12.14 -7.93 1.91
N LEU A 558 11.15 -7.27 2.48
CA LEU A 558 11.23 -5.86 2.89
C LEU A 558 11.27 -5.75 4.42
N LYS A 559 11.90 -4.69 4.93
CA LYS A 559 11.85 -4.31 6.35
C LYS A 559 10.38 -3.96 6.73
N PRO A 560 10.04 -3.89 8.04
CA PRO A 560 8.69 -3.53 8.50
C PRO A 560 8.09 -2.29 7.83
N ASP A 561 6.77 -2.25 7.75
CA ASP A 561 6.00 -1.42 6.80
C ASP A 561 6.14 -1.87 5.32
N ALA A 562 6.38 -3.17 5.10
CA ALA A 562 6.57 -3.76 3.77
C ALA A 562 5.44 -3.43 2.78
N HIS A 563 4.20 -3.33 3.27
CA HIS A 563 3.03 -3.02 2.45
C HIS A 563 3.09 -1.65 1.79
N ASN A 564 3.61 -0.62 2.49
CA ASN A 564 3.80 0.72 1.94
C ASN A 564 5.19 0.88 1.31
N ASN A 565 6.20 0.16 1.82
CA ASN A 565 7.54 0.15 1.25
C ASN A 565 7.51 -0.32 -0.21
N ILE A 566 6.73 -1.35 -0.56
CA ILE A 566 6.72 -1.90 -1.94
C ILE A 566 6.37 -0.86 -3.04
N ILE A 567 5.65 0.22 -2.70
CA ILE A 567 5.32 1.33 -3.61
C ILE A 567 6.11 2.61 -3.34
N VAL A 568 6.93 2.63 -2.28
CA VAL A 568 7.64 3.82 -1.80
C VAL A 568 6.65 4.95 -1.54
N ARG A 569 5.71 4.72 -0.62
CA ARG A 569 4.64 5.67 -0.29
C ARG A 569 5.16 7.09 -0.01
N ARG A 570 6.30 7.20 0.66
CA ARG A 570 7.07 8.45 0.82
C ARG A 570 8.50 8.21 0.39
N ARG A 571 9.03 9.12 -0.43
CA ARG A 571 10.34 8.99 -1.10
C ARG A 571 11.44 8.47 -0.17
N PHE A 572 11.63 9.10 0.99
CA PHE A 572 12.72 8.73 1.90
C PHE A 572 12.27 7.86 3.08
N ALA A 573 11.06 8.04 3.61
CA ALA A 573 10.60 7.22 4.74
C ALA A 573 10.38 5.75 4.33
N ASN A 574 10.01 5.52 3.07
CA ASN A 574 9.77 4.19 2.50
C ASN A 574 10.88 3.78 1.51
N ALA A 575 12.10 4.30 1.66
CA ALA A 575 13.21 4.07 0.73
C ALA A 575 13.62 2.59 0.62
N TYR A 576 13.29 1.73 1.60
CA TYR A 576 13.51 0.28 1.49
C TYR A 576 12.83 -0.34 0.26
N GLY A 577 11.82 0.33 -0.30
CA GLY A 577 11.18 -0.06 -1.55
C GLY A 577 11.90 0.33 -2.84
N TRP A 578 12.90 1.21 -2.80
CA TRP A 578 13.58 1.68 -4.01
C TRP A 578 14.06 0.53 -4.91
N PRO A 579 14.75 -0.52 -4.39
CA PRO A 579 15.20 -1.62 -5.24
C PRO A 579 14.06 -2.40 -5.91
N VAL A 580 12.85 -2.42 -5.30
CA VAL A 580 11.66 -3.03 -5.92
C VAL A 580 11.19 -2.19 -7.11
N ILE A 581 11.13 -0.87 -6.94
CA ILE A 581 10.74 0.03 -8.02
C ILE A 581 11.79 0.01 -9.14
N ASP A 582 13.08 0.05 -8.81
CA ASP A 582 14.17 -0.01 -9.79
C ASP A 582 14.09 -1.29 -10.63
N HIS A 583 13.82 -2.43 -9.98
CA HIS A 583 13.58 -3.69 -10.68
C HIS A 583 12.34 -3.64 -11.58
N LEU A 584 11.23 -3.08 -11.10
CA LEU A 584 10.01 -2.93 -11.89
C LEU A 584 10.27 -2.10 -13.14
N ILE A 585 10.91 -0.94 -12.99
CA ILE A 585 11.27 -0.05 -14.10
C ILE A 585 12.19 -0.77 -15.08
N ALA A 586 13.28 -1.38 -14.61
CA ALA A 586 14.25 -2.05 -15.46
C ALA A 586 13.62 -3.15 -16.32
N ASN A 587 12.64 -3.88 -15.78
CA ASN A 587 12.01 -5.01 -16.44
C ASN A 587 10.83 -4.65 -17.35
N HIS A 588 10.09 -3.59 -17.02
CA HIS A 588 8.85 -3.24 -17.71
C HIS A 588 8.95 -1.99 -18.59
N PHE A 589 9.86 -1.06 -18.26
CA PHE A 589 9.95 0.27 -18.87
C PHE A 589 11.39 0.69 -19.29
N GLY A 590 12.40 -0.15 -19.06
CA GLY A 590 13.80 0.13 -19.33
C GLY A 590 14.21 0.12 -20.82
N SER A 591 15.22 0.94 -21.15
CA SER A 591 15.66 1.30 -22.51
C SER A 591 16.37 0.18 -23.31
N GLY A 592 16.84 -0.88 -22.66
CA GLY A 592 17.63 -1.97 -23.29
C GLY A 592 16.82 -3.20 -23.74
N ASN A 593 15.49 -3.09 -23.81
CA ASN A 593 14.62 -4.25 -23.94
C ASN A 593 14.45 -4.79 -25.38
N THR A 594 15.28 -4.40 -26.35
CA THR A 594 15.30 -5.11 -27.64
C THR A 594 16.00 -6.48 -27.53
N GLU A 595 17.04 -6.62 -26.70
CA GLU A 595 17.81 -7.88 -26.56
C GLU A 595 17.49 -8.71 -25.29
N ARG A 596 17.14 -8.08 -24.16
CA ARG A 596 16.66 -8.80 -22.96
C ARG A 596 15.16 -9.15 -23.01
N ALA A 597 14.34 -8.39 -23.73
CA ALA A 597 12.95 -8.82 -24.00
C ALA A 597 12.86 -9.91 -25.06
N SER A 598 13.95 -10.28 -25.74
CA SER A 598 14.00 -11.52 -26.54
C SER A 598 14.31 -12.76 -25.69
N SER A 599 14.92 -12.62 -24.51
CA SER A 599 15.13 -13.73 -23.57
C SER A 599 13.97 -13.95 -22.60
N LEU A 600 13.14 -12.92 -22.36
CA LEU A 600 11.87 -13.09 -21.65
C LEU A 600 10.83 -13.65 -22.63
N PRO A 601 10.05 -14.68 -22.26
CA PRO A 601 9.04 -15.23 -23.16
C PRO A 601 8.01 -14.15 -23.48
N ARG A 602 8.08 -13.60 -24.71
CA ARG A 602 7.01 -12.77 -25.27
C ARG A 602 5.82 -13.70 -25.51
N PHE A 603 4.69 -13.39 -24.87
CA PHE A 603 3.48 -14.17 -25.06
C PHE A 603 2.87 -13.80 -26.41
N SER A 604 3.14 -14.60 -27.45
CA SER A 604 2.45 -14.46 -28.74
C SER A 604 0.98 -14.87 -28.58
N PRO A 605 0.01 -13.98 -28.83
CA PRO A 605 -1.41 -14.33 -28.81
C PRO A 605 -1.76 -15.39 -29.87
N ASP A 606 -1.00 -15.47 -30.97
CA ASP A 606 -1.29 -16.32 -32.13
C ASP A 606 -1.03 -17.82 -31.94
N ARG A 607 -0.47 -18.25 -30.81
CA ARG A 607 -0.31 -19.69 -30.51
C ARG A 607 -1.57 -20.34 -29.93
N PHE A 608 -2.61 -19.57 -29.67
CA PHE A 608 -3.89 -20.08 -29.20
C PHE A 608 -4.87 -20.08 -30.37
N GLY A 609 -5.22 -21.27 -30.86
CA GLY A 609 -6.26 -21.44 -31.89
C GLY A 609 -7.61 -20.87 -31.46
N PRO A 610 -8.62 -20.83 -32.36
CA PRO A 610 -9.95 -20.32 -32.03
C PRO A 610 -10.49 -20.98 -30.76
N VAL A 611 -10.84 -20.14 -29.80
CA VAL A 611 -11.32 -20.53 -28.47
C VAL A 611 -12.56 -21.41 -28.64
N LYS A 612 -12.46 -22.69 -28.26
CA LYS A 612 -13.65 -23.47 -27.93
C LYS A 612 -14.17 -22.95 -26.60
N SER A 613 -15.26 -22.19 -26.65
CA SER A 613 -16.00 -21.71 -25.48
C SER A 613 -16.64 -22.89 -24.75
N THR A 614 -15.89 -23.58 -23.90
CA THR A 614 -16.38 -24.67 -23.03
C THR A 614 -15.48 -24.71 -21.78
N GLU A 615 -15.91 -24.64 -20.53
CA GLU A 615 -17.22 -24.69 -19.88
C GLU A 615 -17.24 -23.56 -18.83
N PHE A 616 -18.11 -22.56 -19.00
CA PHE A 616 -18.63 -21.78 -17.89
C PHE A 616 -20.14 -21.93 -17.98
N SER A 617 -20.83 -22.08 -16.86
CA SER A 617 -22.29 -22.12 -16.88
C SER A 617 -22.77 -20.87 -17.61
N PHE A 618 -23.68 -21.02 -18.58
CA PHE A 618 -24.31 -19.88 -19.26
C PHE A 618 -24.83 -18.85 -18.26
N LYS A 619 -25.29 -19.33 -17.09
CA LYS A 619 -25.76 -18.54 -15.96
C LYS A 619 -24.68 -17.62 -15.34
N ASP A 620 -23.44 -18.09 -15.27
CA ASP A 620 -22.32 -17.33 -14.69
C ASP A 620 -21.85 -16.23 -15.66
N LEU A 621 -21.84 -16.50 -16.96
CA LEU A 621 -21.54 -15.50 -18.00
C LEU A 621 -22.63 -14.44 -18.11
N SER A 622 -23.91 -14.84 -18.07
CA SER A 622 -25.02 -13.89 -18.08
C SER A 622 -25.00 -13.00 -16.83
N LEU A 623 -24.68 -13.57 -15.67
CA LEU A 623 -24.54 -12.83 -14.42
C LEU A 623 -23.37 -11.83 -14.49
N PHE A 624 -22.21 -12.25 -14.99
CA PHE A 624 -21.07 -11.35 -15.07
C PHE A 624 -21.31 -10.19 -16.05
N ASN A 625 -21.99 -10.45 -17.17
CA ASN A 625 -22.41 -9.39 -18.08
C ASN A 625 -23.41 -8.42 -17.42
N ASP A 626 -24.30 -8.93 -16.57
CA ASP A 626 -25.25 -8.10 -15.81
C ASP A 626 -24.53 -7.23 -14.77
N ILE A 627 -23.54 -7.79 -14.07
CA ILE A 627 -22.67 -7.05 -13.13
C ILE A 627 -21.90 -5.93 -13.84
N LEU A 628 -21.52 -6.14 -15.11
CA LEU A 628 -20.75 -5.19 -15.92
C LEU A 628 -21.61 -4.15 -16.67
N SER A 629 -22.94 -4.19 -16.50
CA SER A 629 -23.85 -3.23 -17.14
C SER A 629 -23.55 -1.79 -16.72
N ARG A 630 -23.13 -0.96 -17.67
CA ARG A 630 -22.79 0.46 -17.45
C ARG A 630 -23.95 1.26 -16.87
N ASP A 631 -25.13 1.17 -17.44
CA ASP A 631 -26.29 1.96 -17.00
C ASP A 631 -26.65 1.65 -15.55
N ARG A 632 -26.67 0.36 -15.18
CA ARG A 632 -26.93 -0.06 -13.79
C ARG A 632 -25.83 0.36 -12.83
N ILE A 633 -24.57 0.25 -13.24
CA ILE A 633 -23.43 0.69 -12.42
C ILE A 633 -23.51 2.18 -12.15
N ILE A 634 -23.85 2.99 -13.15
CA ILE A 634 -23.98 4.44 -13.00
C ILE A 634 -25.10 4.76 -12.01
N GLU A 635 -26.29 4.16 -12.19
CA GLU A 635 -27.42 4.33 -11.26
C GLU A 635 -27.08 3.93 -9.82
N GLU A 636 -26.45 2.76 -9.62
CA GLU A 636 -26.00 2.30 -8.30
C GLU A 636 -24.97 3.25 -7.68
N ASN A 637 -24.00 3.71 -8.48
CA ASN A 637 -22.95 4.61 -8.01
C ASN A 637 -23.51 5.99 -7.63
N GLU A 638 -24.47 6.52 -8.40
CA GLU A 638 -25.16 7.79 -8.10
C GLU A 638 -25.94 7.69 -6.79
N MET A 639 -26.70 6.61 -6.59
CA MET A 639 -27.39 6.35 -5.32
C MET A 639 -26.42 6.23 -4.14
N GLU A 640 -25.30 5.52 -4.30
CA GLU A 640 -24.26 5.41 -3.27
C GLU A 640 -23.58 6.77 -2.99
N ASP A 641 -23.34 7.61 -4.02
CA ASP A 641 -22.77 8.95 -3.88
C ASP A 641 -23.72 9.92 -3.15
N ASP A 642 -25.01 9.89 -3.45
CA ASP A 642 -26.02 10.72 -2.80
C ASP A 642 -26.21 10.36 -1.31
N LEU A 643 -26.22 9.06 -0.99
CA LEU A 643 -26.31 8.58 0.40
C LEU A 643 -25.07 8.99 1.23
N GLY A 644 -23.88 8.95 0.60
CA GLY A 644 -22.64 9.44 1.20
C GLY A 644 -22.67 10.95 1.47
N SER A 645 -23.16 11.74 0.52
CA SER A 645 -23.26 13.19 0.66
C SER A 645 -24.14 13.61 1.87
N LEU A 646 -25.28 12.95 2.07
CA LEU A 646 -26.17 13.23 3.20
C LEU A 646 -25.55 12.88 4.56
N THR A 647 -24.75 11.81 4.62
CA THR A 647 -24.06 11.38 5.84
C THR A 647 -22.85 12.26 6.16
N ASP A 648 -22.12 12.73 5.14
CA ASP A 648 -21.01 13.69 5.28
C ASP A 648 -21.48 15.08 5.73
N VAL A 649 -22.63 15.55 5.26
CA VAL A 649 -23.23 16.80 5.74
C VAL A 649 -23.66 16.68 7.21
N ALA A 650 -24.27 15.55 7.60
CA ALA A 650 -24.66 15.32 8.99
C ALA A 650 -23.45 15.23 9.94
N SER A 651 -22.36 14.57 9.53
CA SER A 651 -21.12 14.48 10.31
C SER A 651 -20.39 15.83 10.43
N THR A 652 -20.37 16.62 9.35
CA THR A 652 -19.79 17.97 9.33
C THR A 652 -20.57 18.93 10.24
N VAL A 653 -21.91 18.92 10.19
CA VAL A 653 -22.76 19.74 11.06
C VAL A 653 -22.63 19.37 12.54
N THR A 654 -22.40 18.09 12.85
CA THR A 654 -22.18 17.62 14.23
C THR A 654 -20.83 18.08 14.79
N SER A 655 -19.81 18.28 13.94
CA SER A 655 -18.48 18.76 14.35
C SER A 655 -18.37 20.29 14.57
N LEU A 656 -19.37 21.07 14.14
CA LEU A 656 -19.37 22.54 14.18
C LEU A 656 -20.20 23.15 15.33
N ARG A 657 -20.80 22.34 16.21
CA ARG A 657 -21.54 22.87 17.37
C ARG A 657 -20.59 23.14 18.53
N THR A 658 -20.39 24.43 18.81
CA THR A 658 -19.71 24.96 20.00
C THR A 658 -20.51 24.71 21.27
N ALA A 659 -19.81 24.64 22.40
CA ALA A 659 -20.29 24.28 23.74
C ALA A 659 -21.18 25.34 24.43
N GLU A 660 -22.25 25.81 23.78
CA GLU A 660 -23.17 26.80 24.39
C GLU A 660 -24.68 26.51 24.27
N ASP A 661 -25.11 25.34 23.77
CA ASP A 661 -26.54 24.97 23.79
C ASP A 661 -26.76 23.64 24.53
N ASP A 662 -26.55 23.66 25.84
CA ASP A 662 -27.10 22.64 26.74
C ASP A 662 -28.56 22.97 27.06
N GLU A 663 -29.39 21.91 27.13
CA GLU A 663 -30.83 21.89 27.47
C GLU A 663 -31.84 22.15 26.34
N ARG A 664 -32.07 21.16 25.45
CA ARG A 664 -33.39 20.92 24.79
C ARG A 664 -33.49 19.69 23.86
N TRP A 665 -33.03 18.50 24.27
CA TRP A 665 -33.23 17.28 23.45
C TRP A 665 -33.95 16.11 24.13
N ILE A 666 -34.54 16.31 25.32
CA ILE A 666 -35.52 15.34 25.84
C ILE A 666 -36.82 15.53 25.03
N ASN A 667 -37.15 14.52 24.23
CA ASN A 667 -38.38 14.31 23.44
C ASN A 667 -38.29 14.60 21.93
N PHE A 668 -37.63 13.70 21.19
CA PHE A 668 -38.13 13.33 19.86
C PHE A 668 -38.23 11.80 19.76
N LEU A 669 -39.46 11.30 19.84
CA LEU A 669 -39.84 9.90 19.63
C LEU A 669 -40.00 9.67 18.13
N GLY A 670 -39.14 8.83 17.53
CA GLY A 670 -39.34 8.35 16.16
C GLY A 670 -38.07 7.96 15.40
N ASN A 671 -37.45 6.83 15.77
CA ASN A 671 -36.71 5.86 14.92
C ASN A 671 -35.77 5.03 15.81
N ALA A 672 -36.36 4.11 16.58
CA ALA A 672 -35.62 3.02 17.19
C ALA A 672 -35.53 1.89 16.16
N GLU A 673 -34.42 1.82 15.42
CA GLU A 673 -33.80 0.65 14.79
C GLU A 673 -32.75 1.08 13.73
N SER A 674 -31.73 1.85 14.15
CA SER A 674 -30.51 2.04 13.35
C SER A 674 -29.33 2.28 14.28
N ILE A 675 -28.32 1.43 14.16
CA ILE A 675 -27.09 1.42 14.98
C ILE A 675 -26.12 2.53 14.52
N PHE A 676 -26.48 3.30 13.48
CA PHE A 676 -25.63 4.34 12.87
C PHE A 676 -26.06 5.78 13.14
N ALA A 677 -27.01 6.01 14.06
CA ALA A 677 -27.48 7.36 14.37
C ALA A 677 -26.60 8.15 15.37
N VAL A 678 -25.48 7.58 15.84
CA VAL A 678 -24.61 8.21 16.83
C VAL A 678 -23.22 8.39 16.24
N GLY A 679 -22.75 9.65 16.19
CA GLY A 679 -21.42 10.00 15.72
C GLY A 679 -20.28 9.35 16.53
N PRO A 680 -19.01 9.65 16.19
CA PRO A 680 -17.83 8.95 16.73
C PRO A 680 -17.75 8.89 18.26
N THR A 681 -18.33 9.87 18.95
CA THR A 681 -18.39 9.94 20.42
C THR A 681 -19.42 8.97 21.03
N GLY A 682 -20.50 8.66 20.31
CA GLY A 682 -21.52 7.68 20.73
C GLY A 682 -21.12 6.22 20.48
N MET A 683 -20.14 5.97 19.61
CA MET A 683 -19.53 4.64 19.50
C MET A 683 -18.78 4.25 20.77
N ILE A 684 -18.19 5.19 21.52
CA ILE A 684 -17.44 4.88 22.74
C ILE A 684 -18.39 4.52 23.89
N SER A 685 -19.54 5.19 24.01
CA SER A 685 -20.56 4.83 25.00
C SER A 685 -21.22 3.47 24.69
N ASN A 686 -21.50 3.20 23.40
CA ASN A 686 -22.14 1.96 22.99
C ASN A 686 -21.18 0.76 22.97
N VAL A 687 -19.86 0.97 22.82
CA VAL A 687 -18.86 -0.07 23.05
C VAL A 687 -18.80 -0.42 24.55
N GLY A 688 -18.97 0.56 25.44
CA GLY A 688 -19.10 0.30 26.88
C GLY A 688 -20.31 -0.57 27.21
N GLU A 689 -21.47 -0.24 26.65
CA GLU A 689 -22.73 -0.97 26.86
C GLU A 689 -22.73 -2.36 26.19
N PHE A 690 -22.07 -2.51 25.04
CA PHE A 690 -21.86 -3.79 24.37
C PHE A 690 -20.91 -4.70 25.16
N VAL A 691 -19.84 -4.15 25.75
CA VAL A 691 -18.92 -4.90 26.62
C VAL A 691 -19.61 -5.32 27.93
N GLU A 692 -20.52 -4.49 28.47
CA GLU A 692 -21.30 -4.84 29.64
C GLU A 692 -22.33 -5.94 29.35
N ASN A 693 -23.08 -5.83 28.24
CA ASN A 693 -24.02 -6.86 27.80
C ASN A 693 -23.31 -8.17 27.43
N PHE A 694 -22.11 -8.11 26.83
CA PHE A 694 -21.29 -9.27 26.54
C PHE A 694 -20.77 -9.96 27.81
N ARG A 695 -20.34 -9.16 28.81
CA ARG A 695 -19.93 -9.66 30.13
C ARG A 695 -21.09 -10.33 30.87
N THR A 696 -22.29 -9.75 30.77
CA THR A 696 -23.50 -10.26 31.43
C THR A 696 -23.99 -11.55 30.75
N ASN A 697 -23.91 -11.64 29.42
CA ASN A 697 -24.23 -12.86 28.66
C ASN A 697 -23.21 -13.99 28.90
N LEU A 698 -21.92 -13.69 29.05
CA LEU A 698 -20.91 -14.68 29.43
C LEU A 698 -21.10 -15.20 30.87
N GLN A 699 -21.54 -14.34 31.80
CA GLN A 699 -21.89 -14.75 33.15
C GLN A 699 -23.14 -15.63 33.19
N ASN A 700 -24.14 -15.35 32.36
CA ASN A 700 -25.36 -16.18 32.24
C ASN A 700 -25.11 -17.52 31.52
N PHE A 701 -24.12 -17.60 30.63
CA PHE A 701 -23.70 -18.86 30.00
C PHE A 701 -22.88 -19.76 30.94
N ALA A 702 -22.18 -19.17 31.91
CA ALA A 702 -21.39 -19.89 32.90
C ALA A 702 -22.20 -20.42 34.10
N THR A 703 -23.45 -19.97 34.28
CA THR A 703 -24.34 -20.40 35.37
C THR A 703 -25.39 -21.44 34.94
N ASN A 704 -25.53 -21.73 33.64
CA ASN A 704 -26.51 -22.68 33.10
C ASN A 704 -25.89 -23.91 32.39
N ASN A 705 -24.62 -24.24 32.67
CA ASN A 705 -24.00 -25.53 32.29
C ASN A 705 -23.33 -26.18 33.50
#